data_AF-A0A6G9RS31-F1
#
_entry.id   AF-A0A6G9RS31-F1
#
_cell.length_a   1.000
_cell.length_b   1.000
_cell.length_c   1.000
_cell.angle_alpha   90.00
_cell.angle_beta   90.00
_cell.angle_gamma   90.00
#
_symmetry.space_group_name_H-M   'P 1'
#
loop_
_entity.id
_entity.type
_entity.pdbx_description
1 polymer ?
#
loop_
_entity_poly.entity_id
_entity_poly.type
_entity_poly.pdbx_seq_one_letter_code
_entity_poly.pdbx_strand_id
1 'polypeptide(L)'
;MSKFSSYEYSPYETRKILRTRFTSNLTVTNTHSREINEENLVDDILAVDYLSKTDIKDNAYLITSKSDYENTKQPQHIDISFDELISQGWVKLVWGKLRNIGNIRKNIYSVKDDKYSAIKSLLLSLGKKTYTIVADADGENEKTQVFDHGNFSCLSPAWVAARLWEITLNQSQNNADALKKWLSLWSLLDNPPVVSSIAWRKQDAQTLIQTILAELKQEKGFTRWDNCIEVLEREYTLLKELTSHPVYYHVKTPPSTLVGKAIWSESREVEGYFWESFDTYGEMHNLMHLLLLQINNDIHCKVPHYLIEPLIDMSAEYCEMLFSMLLQAKNMPALLVDILFYPPSSALAYLLIAKWPIHTGAWDRKLVETDLQHAREACIDDALSILTRHVSLGSTPPSEMADLYNWLIGNNSEKYIDNLKTVDLTIINFRKALSQLDRNIIFAMISHLLEHHEIAGIYSPEFATLLDLCSTGQLEEKIDAGKILKLYSDSLLKDTIGRSVHRIGSDEANALHKILKSSEDTYEAFLYPFDVTALIKKISEDDNIYSEVDKIAHSLRTHIRILCRALSKSDAQSKTQIVNSLIKYVKSGALLHKEKGRIDAFSPRFDRYISSPSYITMAFDLSIALHLINAEQQNYLVNAICETDEPSMLATLLPIVPFSLRSKITERINELTPEDAGEIYSLTDMQSRIDELLTAGAVTAAEAYMKSERNLKTLGKVRGREILRLQYDLRLMFLKKEWEKIINHPIPADITPHEKDEASDVLAHFRALAFLSCDTPNPIFSRNEFERLFNKQPSISRVTNWLAAELQILIQGDTFELLTGEAYSAGVAAVSKLEAMLSKVTEDNNNETLKCNTALLHLVLGETEKALNILSGFQFIMLQDTASAYKAVSYYRLGRLLEANAALDTAEHIFGITGVLAAARNYIAKGSVALSLPQVILTEDIIKVVSSAILKFKDMNPDNKAEILKQKKNSFAEVLVDHVRAASGSLIALVPTMKQITVDGCEDDLSALFRHFLSGRLEFLGWTVTEQSRGGYSGNLNPGERDLTISWGNTELSVIEAVICSKPLTQDTQKADLLSHFQKLLGYTHSRVMFHITYAYIEDKTGILEFLKTSAKEHSPDGFNFMGLEDIPHTDSRPPGFIASYRGDFEIFQVVFLILNMGQQRQKRAAKTAAATKRRKAPKKIEAK
;
A
#
# COMPACT_ATOMS: atom_id res chain seq x y z
N MET A 1 -26.92 23.78 9.12
CA MET A 1 -27.50 23.13 10.33
C MET A 1 -26.62 21.93 10.66
N SER A 2 -26.31 21.70 11.94
CA SER A 2 -25.46 20.56 12.34
C SER A 2 -26.19 19.25 12.04
N LYS A 3 -25.45 18.23 11.56
CA LYS A 3 -25.95 16.86 11.36
C LYS A 3 -26.55 16.27 12.65
N PHE A 4 -26.06 16.71 13.79
CA PHE A 4 -26.52 16.33 15.12
C PHE A 4 -27.18 17.54 15.80
N SER A 5 -28.51 17.60 15.77
CA SER A 5 -29.26 18.63 16.52
C SER A 5 -29.06 18.49 18.03
N SER A 6 -28.88 17.27 18.52
CA SER A 6 -28.60 17.00 19.94
C SER A 6 -27.25 17.52 20.40
N TYR A 7 -26.30 17.81 19.51
CA TYR A 7 -24.95 18.21 19.93
C TYR A 7 -24.95 19.54 20.72
N GLU A 8 -25.82 20.48 20.36
CA GLU A 8 -25.90 21.78 21.04
C GLU A 8 -26.68 21.71 22.37
N TYR A 9 -27.70 20.87 22.45
CA TYR A 9 -28.61 20.80 23.59
C TYR A 9 -28.28 19.67 24.58
N SER A 10 -27.70 18.57 24.09
CA SER A 10 -27.29 17.39 24.85
C SER A 10 -26.07 16.70 24.20
N PRO A 11 -24.85 17.24 24.42
CA PRO A 11 -23.61 16.62 23.95
C PRO A 11 -23.46 15.15 24.39
N TYR A 12 -24.03 14.81 25.55
CA TYR A 12 -24.06 13.45 26.08
C TYR A 12 -24.77 12.46 25.16
N GLU A 13 -25.96 12.78 24.65
CA GLU A 13 -26.69 11.88 23.74
C GLU A 13 -25.93 11.72 22.41
N THR A 14 -25.31 12.80 21.93
CA THR A 14 -24.50 12.74 20.71
C THR A 14 -23.26 11.86 20.90
N ARG A 15 -22.56 11.99 22.03
CA ARG A 15 -21.44 11.12 22.39
C ARG A 15 -21.87 9.66 22.45
N LYS A 16 -23.01 9.36 23.08
CA LYS A 16 -23.55 8.00 23.19
C LYS A 16 -23.82 7.39 21.81
N ILE A 17 -24.51 8.11 20.93
CA ILE A 17 -24.81 7.66 19.56
C ILE A 17 -23.52 7.38 18.79
N LEU A 18 -22.56 8.31 18.84
CA LEU A 18 -21.29 8.17 18.11
C LEU A 18 -20.44 7.03 18.64
N ARG A 19 -20.40 6.80 19.97
CA ARG A 19 -19.66 5.65 20.54
C ARG A 19 -20.23 4.33 20.07
N THR A 20 -21.56 4.19 20.05
CA THR A 20 -22.20 2.99 19.49
C THR A 20 -21.86 2.79 18.02
N ARG A 21 -21.97 3.86 17.20
CA ARG A 21 -21.67 3.79 15.77
C ARG A 21 -20.22 3.49 15.45
N PHE A 22 -19.28 4.14 16.14
CA PHE A 22 -17.85 3.93 15.87
C PHE A 22 -17.45 2.51 16.25
N THR A 23 -17.93 1.99 17.38
CA THR A 23 -17.68 0.59 17.76
C THR A 23 -18.32 -0.42 16.80
N SER A 24 -19.47 -0.12 16.19
CA SER A 24 -20.10 -1.04 15.21
C SER A 24 -19.43 -1.00 13.84
N ASN A 25 -18.94 0.17 13.42
CA ASN A 25 -18.48 0.41 12.06
C ASN A 25 -16.96 0.30 11.89
N LEU A 26 -16.19 0.53 12.96
CA LEU A 26 -14.74 0.44 12.97
C LEU A 26 -14.32 -0.88 13.63
N THR A 27 -14.26 -1.94 12.82
CA THR A 27 -13.91 -3.27 13.30
C THR A 27 -12.46 -3.33 13.78
N VAL A 28 -12.23 -4.05 14.89
CA VAL A 28 -10.91 -4.29 15.48
C VAL A 28 -10.58 -5.77 15.30
N THR A 29 -9.34 -6.11 14.93
CA THR A 29 -8.88 -7.50 14.99
C THR A 29 -8.75 -7.93 16.43
N ASN A 30 -9.36 -9.06 16.80
CA ASN A 30 -9.12 -9.68 18.10
C ASN A 30 -7.61 -9.86 18.30
N THR A 31 -7.03 -9.08 19.21
CA THR A 31 -5.73 -9.38 19.81
C THR A 31 -5.85 -10.78 20.42
N HIS A 32 -4.88 -11.64 20.14
CA HIS A 32 -4.90 -13.04 20.55
C HIS A 32 -5.27 -13.13 22.03
N SER A 33 -6.28 -13.95 22.36
CA SER A 33 -6.60 -14.28 23.74
C SER A 33 -5.33 -14.84 24.37
N ARG A 34 -4.87 -14.22 25.47
CA ARG A 34 -3.69 -14.66 26.22
C ARG A 34 -3.77 -16.17 26.45
N GLU A 35 -2.79 -16.91 25.94
CA GLU A 35 -2.62 -18.31 26.30
C GLU A 35 -2.27 -18.35 27.78
N ILE A 36 -3.20 -18.84 28.59
CA ILE A 36 -2.96 -19.09 30.01
C ILE A 36 -2.05 -20.33 30.05
N ASN A 37 -0.85 -20.20 30.61
CA ASN A 37 0.02 -21.33 30.83
C ASN A 37 -0.56 -22.18 31.98
N GLU A 38 -1.30 -23.24 31.64
CA GLU A 38 -1.98 -24.09 32.62
C GLU A 38 -1.00 -24.83 33.56
N GLU A 39 0.27 -25.00 33.18
CA GLU A 39 1.25 -25.78 33.95
C GLU A 39 1.83 -25.02 35.16
N ASN A 40 1.79 -23.67 35.14
CA ASN A 40 2.32 -22.80 36.21
C ASN A 40 1.23 -21.88 36.79
N LEU A 41 -0.01 -22.33 36.76
CA LEU A 41 -1.16 -21.54 37.20
C LEU A 41 -1.25 -21.49 38.72
N VAL A 42 -1.04 -20.31 39.29
CA VAL A 42 -1.18 -20.05 40.73
C VAL A 42 -2.62 -19.63 41.03
N ASP A 43 -3.20 -20.16 42.13
CA ASP A 43 -4.48 -19.68 42.64
C ASP A 43 -4.43 -18.18 42.91
N ASP A 44 -5.49 -17.44 42.55
CA ASP A 44 -5.48 -15.98 42.61
C ASP A 44 -5.24 -15.43 44.03
N ILE A 45 -5.69 -16.13 45.09
CA ILE A 45 -5.48 -15.70 46.48
C ILE A 45 -4.01 -15.94 46.88
N LEU A 46 -3.46 -17.10 46.53
CA LEU A 46 -2.05 -17.41 46.75
C LEU A 46 -1.13 -16.47 45.96
N ALA A 47 -1.53 -16.10 44.74
CA ALA A 47 -0.81 -15.15 43.91
C ALA A 47 -0.76 -13.76 44.55
N VAL A 48 -1.88 -13.29 45.12
CA VAL A 48 -1.91 -12.02 45.88
C VAL A 48 -1.00 -12.09 47.11
N ASP A 49 -1.09 -13.15 47.92
CA ASP A 49 -0.25 -13.29 49.12
C ASP A 49 1.24 -13.29 48.75
N TYR A 50 1.63 -14.13 47.80
CA TYR A 50 3.00 -14.27 47.33
C TYR A 50 3.58 -12.96 46.77
N LEU A 51 2.88 -12.35 45.82
CA LEU A 51 3.36 -11.12 45.18
C LEU A 51 3.35 -9.93 46.14
N SER A 52 2.44 -9.88 47.12
CA SER A 52 2.42 -8.81 48.11
C SER A 52 3.65 -8.80 49.04
N LYS A 53 4.24 -9.99 49.28
CA LYS A 53 5.46 -10.20 50.08
C LYS A 53 6.74 -10.12 49.23
N THR A 54 6.62 -9.98 47.92
CA THR A 54 7.75 -9.93 46.99
C THR A 54 8.27 -8.48 46.88
N ASP A 55 9.58 -8.33 47.08
CA ASP A 55 10.32 -7.10 46.80
C ASP A 55 11.25 -7.30 45.60
N ILE A 56 11.30 -6.29 44.72
CA ILE A 56 12.00 -6.36 43.43
C ILE A 56 13.06 -5.26 43.38
N LYS A 57 14.33 -5.67 43.41
CA LYS A 57 15.47 -4.77 43.19
C LYS A 57 15.85 -4.76 41.72
N ASP A 58 15.62 -3.62 41.09
CA ASP A 58 15.92 -3.37 39.68
C ASP A 58 17.29 -2.66 39.57
N ASN A 59 18.25 -3.27 38.86
CA ASN A 59 19.58 -2.67 38.69
C ASN A 59 19.52 -1.36 37.87
N ALA A 60 18.43 -1.13 37.14
CA ALA A 60 18.21 0.09 36.39
C ALA A 60 18.04 1.33 37.27
N TYR A 61 17.74 1.21 38.57
CA TYR A 61 17.59 2.39 39.43
C TYR A 61 18.88 3.22 39.47
N LEU A 62 18.72 4.55 39.37
CA LEU A 62 19.81 5.52 39.20
C LEU A 62 20.98 5.31 40.18
N ILE A 63 20.69 5.10 41.47
CA ILE A 63 21.71 4.92 42.51
C ILE A 63 22.52 3.64 42.28
N THR A 64 21.84 2.52 42.00
CA THR A 64 22.46 1.23 41.74
C THR A 64 23.30 1.29 40.47
N SER A 65 22.73 1.79 39.37
CA SER A 65 23.42 1.94 38.09
C SER A 65 24.64 2.86 38.17
N LYS A 66 24.56 3.97 38.91
CA LYS A 66 25.69 4.90 39.12
C LYS A 66 26.84 4.21 39.86
N SER A 67 26.51 3.50 40.94
CA SER A 67 27.50 2.71 41.68
C SER A 67 28.14 1.65 40.79
N ASP A 68 27.36 0.90 40.02
CA ASP A 68 27.85 -0.15 39.12
C ASP A 68 28.79 0.42 38.03
N TYR A 69 28.41 1.55 37.43
CA TYR A 69 29.22 2.20 36.40
C TYR A 69 30.55 2.71 36.96
N GLU A 70 30.54 3.45 38.06
CA GLU A 70 31.76 4.02 38.65
C GLU A 70 32.71 2.94 39.18
N ASN A 71 32.18 1.82 39.69
CA ASN A 71 33.00 0.67 40.11
C ASN A 71 33.64 -0.07 38.92
N THR A 72 33.00 -0.04 37.74
CA THR A 72 33.49 -0.71 36.52
C THR A 72 34.38 0.20 35.67
N LYS A 73 34.28 1.52 35.85
CA LYS A 73 35.05 2.52 35.12
C LYS A 73 36.53 2.44 35.50
N GLN A 74 37.37 2.02 34.55
CA GLN A 74 38.82 2.05 34.73
C GLN A 74 39.39 3.43 34.34
N PRO A 75 40.29 4.03 35.13
CA PRO A 75 40.85 5.38 34.87
C PRO A 75 41.57 5.56 33.54
N GLN A 76 41.90 4.46 32.85
CA GLN A 76 42.79 4.43 31.69
C GLN A 76 42.03 4.33 30.35
N HIS A 77 40.69 4.16 30.38
CA HIS A 77 39.94 3.68 29.21
C HIS A 77 38.70 4.51 28.83
N ILE A 78 38.15 5.38 29.70
CA ILE A 78 36.95 6.20 29.41
C ILE A 78 37.09 7.62 29.97
N ASP A 79 36.92 8.63 29.11
CA ASP A 79 36.87 10.06 29.50
C ASP A 79 35.45 10.56 29.86
N ILE A 80 34.40 9.75 29.68
CA ILE A 80 33.00 10.13 29.90
C ILE A 80 32.58 9.85 31.35
N SER A 81 32.06 10.84 32.07
CA SER A 81 31.47 10.71 33.40
C SER A 81 30.05 10.13 33.35
N PHE A 82 29.53 9.63 34.49
CA PHE A 82 28.16 9.11 34.53
C PHE A 82 27.10 10.14 34.13
N ASP A 83 27.27 11.41 34.53
CA ASP A 83 26.34 12.49 34.18
C ASP A 83 26.46 12.87 32.68
N GLU A 84 27.64 12.70 32.08
CA GLU A 84 27.84 12.83 30.63
C GLU A 84 27.20 11.68 29.84
N LEU A 85 27.12 10.45 30.38
CA LEU A 85 26.39 9.36 29.72
C LEU A 85 24.92 9.71 29.48
N ILE A 86 24.28 10.31 30.49
CA ILE A 86 22.88 10.71 30.41
C ILE A 86 22.73 11.92 29.48
N SER A 87 23.54 12.96 29.67
CA SER A 87 23.41 14.21 28.89
C SER A 87 23.81 14.09 27.42
N GLN A 88 24.74 13.19 27.08
CA GLN A 88 25.11 12.89 25.68
C GLN A 88 24.15 11.90 25.00
N GLY A 89 23.26 11.23 25.74
CA GLY A 89 22.26 10.33 25.17
C GLY A 89 22.73 8.88 25.00
N TRP A 90 23.68 8.39 25.79
CA TRP A 90 24.04 6.97 25.80
C TRP A 90 22.96 6.09 26.44
N VAL A 91 22.25 6.66 27.41
CA VAL A 91 21.13 6.07 28.18
C VAL A 91 20.12 7.17 28.49
N LYS A 92 18.85 6.81 28.70
CA LYS A 92 17.82 7.76 29.17
C LYS A 92 17.47 7.51 30.62
N LEU A 93 17.28 8.58 31.39
CA LEU A 93 16.72 8.49 32.76
C LEU A 93 15.21 8.71 32.69
N VAL A 94 14.45 7.66 32.95
CA VAL A 94 12.98 7.67 32.96
C VAL A 94 12.52 7.10 34.29
N TRP A 95 11.76 7.89 35.05
CA TRP A 95 11.19 7.53 36.34
C TRP A 95 12.18 7.03 37.39
N GLY A 96 13.37 7.63 37.42
CA GLY A 96 14.46 7.22 38.31
C GLY A 96 15.18 5.93 37.90
N LYS A 97 14.85 5.36 36.72
CA LYS A 97 15.53 4.21 36.12
C LYS A 97 16.27 4.60 34.86
N LEU A 98 17.48 4.07 34.66
CA LEU A 98 18.19 4.15 33.40
C LEU A 98 17.61 3.16 32.40
N ARG A 99 17.37 3.62 31.18
CA ARG A 99 16.79 2.87 30.08
C ARG A 99 17.75 2.84 28.90
N ASN A 100 17.79 1.67 28.25
CA ASN A 100 18.57 1.44 27.05
C ASN A 100 17.96 2.17 25.86
N ILE A 101 18.79 2.66 24.95
CA ILE A 101 18.38 3.10 23.61
C ILE A 101 18.71 1.95 22.65
N GLY A 102 17.71 1.40 21.96
CA GLY A 102 17.80 0.15 21.21
C GLY A 102 18.95 0.11 20.19
N ASN A 103 19.00 1.10 19.31
CA ASN A 103 20.07 1.21 18.31
C ASN A 103 21.46 1.39 18.91
N ILE A 104 21.61 2.21 19.95
CA ILE A 104 22.91 2.42 20.60
C ILE A 104 23.37 1.13 21.26
N ARG A 105 22.48 0.47 22.01
CA ARG A 105 22.74 -0.82 22.65
C ARG A 105 23.14 -1.88 21.61
N LYS A 106 22.46 -1.98 20.48
CA LYS A 106 22.78 -2.96 19.43
C LYS A 106 24.16 -2.71 18.83
N ASN A 107 24.46 -1.46 18.48
CA ASN A 107 25.70 -1.12 17.77
C ASN A 107 26.93 -1.11 18.69
N ILE A 108 26.81 -0.70 19.95
CA ILE A 108 27.97 -0.63 20.86
C ILE A 108 28.61 -2.00 21.11
N TYR A 109 27.85 -3.10 21.12
CA TYR A 109 28.41 -4.44 21.27
C TYR A 109 29.18 -4.92 20.03
N SER A 110 28.90 -4.36 18.85
CA SER A 110 29.64 -4.66 17.62
C SER A 110 31.01 -3.99 17.57
N VAL A 111 31.20 -2.90 18.33
CA VAL A 111 32.46 -2.15 18.39
C VAL A 111 33.47 -2.92 19.26
N LYS A 112 34.64 -3.27 18.71
CA LYS A 112 35.68 -4.03 19.43
C LYS A 112 36.59 -3.17 20.32
N ASP A 113 36.37 -1.87 20.36
CA ASP A 113 37.17 -0.93 21.16
C ASP A 113 36.87 -1.09 22.67
N ASP A 114 37.94 -1.26 23.45
CA ASP A 114 37.90 -1.41 24.90
C ASP A 114 37.48 -0.12 25.62
N LYS A 115 37.54 1.03 24.93
CA LYS A 115 37.07 2.32 25.46
C LYS A 115 35.58 2.36 25.77
N TYR A 116 34.78 1.38 25.34
CA TYR A 116 33.35 1.31 25.67
C TYR A 116 33.00 0.22 26.69
N SER A 117 33.99 -0.45 27.27
CA SER A 117 33.80 -1.60 28.18
C SER A 117 32.88 -1.30 29.37
N ALA A 118 33.06 -0.16 30.06
CA ALA A 118 32.19 0.20 31.19
C ALA A 118 30.75 0.52 30.75
N ILE A 119 30.57 1.13 29.58
CA ILE A 119 29.22 1.40 29.02
C ILE A 119 28.53 0.08 28.65
N LYS A 120 29.24 -0.83 27.98
CA LYS A 120 28.72 -2.18 27.67
C LYS A 120 28.29 -2.93 28.94
N SER A 121 29.12 -2.91 29.98
CA SER A 121 28.80 -3.55 31.26
C SER A 121 27.57 -2.93 31.93
N LEU A 122 27.44 -1.60 31.90
CA LEU A 122 26.24 -0.91 32.38
C LEU A 122 25.00 -1.34 31.60
N LEU A 123 25.02 -1.26 30.26
CA LEU A 123 23.86 -1.63 29.43
C LEU A 123 23.43 -3.10 29.61
N LEU A 124 24.38 -4.01 29.89
CA LEU A 124 24.10 -5.41 30.25
C LEU A 124 23.45 -5.53 31.64
N SER A 125 23.80 -4.66 32.59
CA SER A 125 23.28 -4.73 33.96
C SER A 125 21.88 -4.14 34.09
N LEU A 126 21.49 -3.16 33.26
CA LEU A 126 20.18 -2.49 33.31
C LEU A 126 18.96 -3.43 33.18
N GLY A 127 19.12 -4.63 32.59
CA GLY A 127 18.04 -5.61 32.47
C GLY A 127 17.91 -6.58 33.66
N LYS A 128 18.82 -6.52 34.65
CA LYS A 128 18.88 -7.51 35.75
C LYS A 128 17.99 -7.08 36.92
N LYS A 129 17.13 -8.00 37.36
CA LYS A 129 16.26 -7.86 38.54
C LYS A 129 16.60 -8.93 39.57
N THR A 130 16.58 -8.56 40.85
CA THR A 130 16.72 -9.47 41.98
C THR A 130 15.42 -9.49 42.78
N TYR A 131 14.92 -10.69 43.09
CA TYR A 131 13.66 -10.90 43.79
C TYR A 131 13.92 -11.39 45.22
N THR A 132 13.27 -10.79 46.20
CA THR A 132 13.37 -11.18 47.62
C THR A 132 11.99 -11.25 48.26
N ILE A 133 11.71 -12.30 49.01
CA ILE A 133 10.45 -12.45 49.76
C ILE A 133 10.69 -11.98 51.20
N VAL A 134 9.85 -11.07 51.69
CA VAL A 134 9.89 -10.60 53.07
C VAL A 134 9.30 -11.68 53.98
N ALA A 135 10.08 -12.21 54.92
CA ALA A 135 9.63 -13.23 55.86
C ALA A 135 8.76 -12.63 56.98
N ASP A 136 7.67 -13.31 57.34
CA ASP A 136 6.84 -12.92 58.48
C ASP A 136 7.62 -13.10 59.80
N ALA A 137 7.44 -12.15 60.73
CA ALA A 137 8.18 -12.10 62.00
C ALA A 137 7.72 -13.16 63.02
N ASP A 138 6.64 -13.91 62.75
CA ASP A 138 6.08 -14.90 63.65
C ASP A 138 5.99 -16.29 62.99
N GLY A 139 6.93 -17.17 63.38
CA GLY A 139 6.67 -18.59 63.69
C GLY A 139 6.34 -19.58 62.57
N GLU A 140 7.26 -20.56 62.41
CA GLU A 140 7.06 -21.93 61.89
C GLU A 140 6.87 -22.16 60.38
N ASN A 141 7.99 -22.49 59.71
CA ASN A 141 8.20 -23.63 58.79
C ASN A 141 7.06 -24.11 57.87
N GLU A 142 6.29 -23.23 57.24
CA GLU A 142 5.76 -23.54 55.91
C GLU A 142 6.80 -23.15 54.87
N LYS A 143 7.24 -24.12 54.05
CA LYS A 143 8.09 -23.85 52.89
C LYS A 143 7.38 -22.80 52.04
N THR A 144 7.82 -21.55 52.10
CA THR A 144 7.28 -20.49 51.24
C THR A 144 7.52 -20.93 49.81
N GLN A 145 6.44 -21.29 49.11
CA GLN A 145 6.54 -21.82 47.75
C GLN A 145 7.09 -20.71 46.85
N VAL A 146 8.31 -20.89 46.35
CA VAL A 146 8.97 -19.91 45.47
C VAL A 146 8.53 -20.19 44.04
N PHE A 147 7.85 -19.23 43.42
CA PHE A 147 7.44 -19.33 42.03
C PHE A 147 8.50 -18.74 41.09
N ASP A 148 8.56 -19.26 39.86
CA ASP A 148 9.39 -18.68 38.82
C ASP A 148 8.79 -17.33 38.38
N HIS A 149 9.47 -16.24 38.71
CA HIS A 149 9.02 -14.89 38.40
C HIS A 149 9.08 -14.59 36.89
N GLY A 150 9.87 -15.34 36.12
CA GLY A 150 9.93 -15.21 34.66
C GLY A 150 8.72 -15.82 33.94
N ASN A 151 8.00 -16.73 34.62
CA ASN A 151 6.89 -17.53 34.07
C ASN A 151 5.64 -17.50 34.96
N PHE A 152 5.47 -16.45 35.77
CA PHE A 152 4.38 -16.35 36.73
C PHE A 152 3.02 -16.19 36.02
N SER A 153 2.03 -17.00 36.38
CA SER A 153 0.67 -16.92 35.81
C SER A 153 -0.41 -17.23 36.85
N CYS A 154 -1.60 -16.64 36.69
CA CYS A 154 -2.76 -16.90 37.55
C CYS A 154 -4.07 -16.82 36.73
N LEU A 155 -5.19 -17.26 37.32
CA LEU A 155 -6.48 -17.35 36.65
C LEU A 155 -7.05 -15.97 36.27
N SER A 156 -6.98 -15.02 37.20
CA SER A 156 -7.59 -13.68 37.05
C SER A 156 -6.53 -12.59 37.25
N PRO A 157 -5.55 -12.44 36.33
CA PRO A 157 -4.41 -11.55 36.51
C PRO A 157 -4.82 -10.07 36.69
N ALA A 158 -5.89 -9.62 36.03
CA ALA A 158 -6.44 -8.28 36.26
C ALA A 158 -7.00 -8.09 37.67
N TRP A 159 -7.64 -9.12 38.24
CA TRP A 159 -8.16 -9.07 39.61
C TRP A 159 -7.02 -9.10 40.63
N VAL A 160 -6.01 -9.96 40.43
CA VAL A 160 -4.81 -10.02 41.27
C VAL A 160 -4.09 -8.68 41.26
N ALA A 161 -3.86 -8.10 40.08
CA ALA A 161 -3.28 -6.77 39.93
C ALA A 161 -4.09 -5.70 40.70
N ALA A 162 -5.42 -5.78 40.67
CA ALA A 162 -6.27 -4.83 41.37
C ALA A 162 -6.14 -4.94 42.91
N ARG A 163 -6.02 -6.16 43.46
CA ARG A 163 -5.79 -6.35 44.91
C ARG A 163 -4.39 -5.92 45.33
N LEU A 164 -3.38 -6.18 44.50
CA LEU A 164 -2.00 -5.74 44.78
C LEU A 164 -1.87 -4.22 44.89
N TRP A 165 -2.65 -3.46 44.10
CA TRP A 165 -2.69 -2.00 44.25
C TRP A 165 -3.18 -1.59 45.64
N GLU A 166 -4.27 -2.18 46.14
CA GLU A 166 -4.80 -1.85 47.47
C GLU A 166 -3.78 -2.15 48.58
N ILE A 167 -3.09 -3.28 48.47
CA ILE A 167 -2.08 -3.69 49.45
C ILE A 167 -0.87 -2.76 49.40
N THR A 168 -0.34 -2.49 48.21
CA THR A 168 0.83 -1.59 48.06
C THR A 168 0.51 -0.17 48.48
N LEU A 169 -0.70 0.32 48.21
CA LEU A 169 -1.17 1.63 48.66
C LEU A 169 -1.23 1.71 50.20
N ASN A 170 -1.75 0.68 50.87
CA ASN A 170 -1.82 0.64 52.34
C ASN A 170 -0.45 0.47 53.01
N GLN A 171 0.52 -0.16 52.35
CA GLN A 171 1.87 -0.38 52.87
C GLN A 171 2.81 0.82 52.67
N SER A 172 2.50 1.72 51.74
CA SER A 172 3.39 2.81 51.33
C SER A 172 3.07 4.11 52.08
N GLN A 173 4.10 4.94 52.32
CA GLN A 173 3.93 6.25 52.97
C GLN A 173 3.38 7.32 52.02
N ASN A 174 3.54 7.14 50.71
CA ASN A 174 2.98 8.00 49.68
C ASN A 174 2.53 7.17 48.46
N ASN A 175 1.62 7.75 47.66
CA ASN A 175 1.00 7.04 46.52
C ASN A 175 1.98 6.79 45.37
N ALA A 176 3.00 7.63 45.18
CA ALA A 176 3.97 7.50 44.09
C ALA A 176 4.85 6.25 44.28
N ASP A 177 5.31 6.01 45.51
CA ASP A 177 6.07 4.82 45.87
C ASP A 177 5.19 3.57 45.79
N ALA A 178 3.91 3.68 46.19
CA ALA A 178 2.94 2.60 45.98
C ALA A 178 2.81 2.25 44.49
N LEU A 179 2.72 3.25 43.61
CA LEU A 179 2.57 3.04 42.17
C LEU A 179 3.80 2.36 41.56
N LYS A 180 5.02 2.78 41.94
CA LYS A 180 6.27 2.13 41.49
C LYS A 180 6.37 0.68 41.93
N LYS A 181 6.01 0.39 43.18
CA LYS A 181 5.97 -0.99 43.70
C LYS A 181 4.92 -1.80 42.95
N TRP A 182 3.72 -1.26 42.81
CA TRP A 182 2.62 -1.90 42.09
C TRP A 182 2.97 -2.22 40.64
N LEU A 183 3.55 -1.29 39.88
CA LEU A 183 3.95 -1.52 38.50
C LEU A 183 4.98 -2.64 38.34
N SER A 184 5.92 -2.72 39.27
CA SER A 184 6.93 -3.79 39.25
C SER A 184 6.25 -5.16 39.43
N LEU A 185 5.26 -5.27 40.33
CA LEU A 185 4.47 -6.48 40.52
C LEU A 185 3.50 -6.74 39.35
N TRP A 186 2.88 -5.70 38.81
CA TRP A 186 1.98 -5.78 37.67
C TRP A 186 2.68 -6.27 36.40
N SER A 187 3.96 -5.91 36.23
CA SER A 187 4.79 -6.42 35.12
C SER A 187 5.03 -7.93 35.19
N LEU A 188 5.06 -8.52 36.40
CA LEU A 188 5.14 -9.99 36.56
C LEU A 188 3.86 -10.70 36.14
N LEU A 189 2.73 -10.00 36.15
CA LEU A 189 1.45 -10.51 35.67
C LEU A 189 1.28 -10.31 34.16
N ASP A 190 2.30 -9.82 33.45
CA ASP A 190 2.26 -9.41 32.04
C ASP A 190 1.29 -8.24 31.78
N ASN A 191 1.31 -7.24 32.67
CA ASN A 191 0.59 -5.97 32.54
C ASN A 191 -0.91 -6.11 32.15
N PRO A 192 -1.71 -6.96 32.83
CA PRO A 192 -3.09 -7.20 32.46
C PRO A 192 -3.91 -5.89 32.51
N PRO A 193 -4.86 -5.67 31.57
CA PRO A 193 -5.66 -4.46 31.54
C PRO A 193 -6.56 -4.36 32.79
N VAL A 194 -6.52 -3.24 33.49
CA VAL A 194 -7.37 -2.97 34.67
C VAL A 194 -8.22 -1.72 34.42
N VAL A 195 -9.54 -1.88 34.40
CA VAL A 195 -10.48 -0.76 34.37
C VAL A 195 -10.78 -0.33 35.79
N SER A 196 -10.34 0.87 36.17
CA SER A 196 -10.39 1.33 37.56
C SER A 196 -11.82 1.44 38.11
N SER A 197 -12.77 1.91 37.28
CA SER A 197 -14.19 2.02 37.68
C SER A 197 -14.89 0.67 37.88
N ILE A 198 -14.35 -0.42 37.32
CA ILE A 198 -14.86 -1.78 37.50
C ILE A 198 -14.18 -2.44 38.70
N ALA A 199 -12.86 -2.24 38.84
CA ALA A 199 -12.06 -2.89 39.86
C ALA A 199 -12.31 -2.34 41.29
N TRP A 200 -12.62 -1.03 41.40
CA TRP A 200 -12.70 -0.36 42.70
C TRP A 200 -13.89 0.59 42.86
N ARG A 201 -14.17 0.96 44.11
CA ARG A 201 -15.10 2.04 44.43
C ARG A 201 -14.56 3.38 43.90
N LYS A 202 -15.46 4.32 43.66
CA LYS A 202 -15.15 5.62 43.02
C LYS A 202 -13.96 6.35 43.64
N GLN A 203 -13.83 6.36 44.97
CA GLN A 203 -12.75 7.06 45.65
C GLN A 203 -11.39 6.40 45.38
N ASP A 204 -11.29 5.08 45.50
CA ASP A 204 -10.04 4.34 45.29
C ASP A 204 -9.62 4.32 43.81
N ALA A 205 -10.60 4.22 42.90
CA ALA A 205 -10.39 4.37 41.47
C ALA A 205 -9.83 5.77 41.12
N GLN A 206 -10.36 6.82 41.76
CA GLN A 206 -9.84 8.18 41.60
C GLN A 206 -8.42 8.33 42.14
N THR A 207 -8.09 7.67 43.26
CA THR A 207 -6.73 7.70 43.83
C THR A 207 -5.70 7.16 42.84
N LEU A 208 -5.95 6.00 42.20
CA LEU A 208 -5.04 5.46 41.19
C LEU A 208 -4.90 6.42 40.00
N ILE A 209 -6.02 6.84 39.41
CA ILE A 209 -6.05 7.72 38.24
C ILE A 209 -5.28 9.03 38.50
N GLN A 210 -5.51 9.67 39.65
CA GLN A 210 -4.83 10.91 40.02
C GLN A 210 -3.33 10.70 40.25
N THR A 211 -2.95 9.57 40.84
CA THR A 211 -1.54 9.22 41.07
C THR A 211 -0.83 9.00 39.73
N ILE A 212 -1.42 8.23 38.80
CA ILE A 212 -0.86 8.02 37.46
C ILE A 212 -0.69 9.34 36.72
N LEU A 213 -1.73 10.19 36.69
CA LEU A 213 -1.66 11.50 36.05
C LEU A 213 -0.58 12.40 36.66
N ALA A 214 -0.42 12.38 37.98
CA ALA A 214 0.59 13.18 38.66
C ALA A 214 2.01 12.73 38.27
N GLU A 215 2.26 11.42 38.24
CA GLU A 215 3.58 10.87 37.88
C GLU A 215 3.90 11.11 36.39
N LEU A 216 2.96 10.89 35.47
CA LEU A 216 3.15 11.19 34.05
C LEU A 216 3.48 12.67 33.81
N LYS A 217 2.83 13.60 34.53
CA LYS A 217 3.08 15.04 34.42
C LYS A 217 4.42 15.48 34.99
N GLN A 218 4.96 14.75 35.96
CA GLN A 218 6.22 15.09 36.62
C GLN A 218 7.44 14.46 35.95
N GLU A 219 7.23 13.49 35.05
CA GLU A 219 8.30 12.81 34.33
C GLU A 219 9.07 13.76 33.41
N LYS A 220 10.39 13.87 33.63
CA LYS A 220 11.28 14.77 32.88
C LYS A 220 12.04 14.07 31.76
N GLY A 221 11.98 12.74 31.70
CA GLY A 221 12.64 11.93 30.69
C GLY A 221 11.92 11.93 29.34
N PHE A 222 10.70 12.46 29.25
CA PHE A 222 10.00 12.61 27.97
C PHE A 222 10.66 13.66 27.09
N THR A 223 10.68 13.37 25.79
CA THR A 223 11.19 14.29 24.79
C THR A 223 10.10 15.29 24.45
N ARG A 224 10.43 16.59 24.49
CA ARG A 224 9.48 17.64 24.09
C ARG A 224 9.52 17.80 22.58
N TRP A 225 8.41 18.26 22.00
CA TRP A 225 8.37 18.53 20.57
C TRP A 225 9.36 19.63 20.13
N ASP A 226 9.62 20.62 21.00
CA ASP A 226 10.52 21.75 20.72
C ASP A 226 12.01 21.37 20.67
N ASN A 227 12.43 20.30 21.37
CA ASN A 227 13.80 19.82 21.41
C ASN A 227 14.01 18.45 20.74
N CYS A 228 12.98 17.91 20.07
CA CYS A 228 13.00 16.58 19.48
C CYS A 228 14.13 16.40 18.45
N ILE A 229 14.37 17.39 17.60
CA ILE A 229 15.48 17.35 16.61
C ILE A 229 16.82 17.27 17.32
N GLU A 230 17.05 18.08 18.36
CA GLU A 230 18.31 18.05 19.10
C GLU A 230 18.56 16.68 19.76
N VAL A 231 17.52 16.04 20.28
CA VAL A 231 17.62 14.70 20.86
C VAL A 231 17.97 13.67 19.79
N LEU A 232 17.28 13.71 18.64
CA LEU A 232 17.55 12.82 17.50
C LEU A 232 18.96 13.02 16.94
N GLU A 233 19.43 14.27 16.82
CA GLU A 233 20.79 14.59 16.34
C GLU A 233 21.87 14.05 17.29
N ARG A 234 21.65 14.12 18.61
CA ARG A 234 22.59 13.55 19.60
C ARG A 234 22.68 12.04 19.48
N GLU A 235 21.55 11.35 19.46
CA GLU A 235 21.51 9.89 19.29
C GLU A 235 22.13 9.46 17.95
N TYR A 236 21.85 10.20 16.87
CA TYR A 236 22.44 9.97 15.57
C TYR A 236 23.97 10.17 15.58
N THR A 237 24.48 11.20 16.27
CA THR A 237 25.91 11.46 16.37
C THR A 237 26.64 10.30 17.03
N LEU A 238 26.05 9.73 18.10
CA LEU A 238 26.56 8.51 18.74
C LEU A 238 26.53 7.31 17.78
N LEU A 239 25.44 7.12 17.04
CA LEU A 239 25.34 6.02 16.07
C LEU A 239 26.37 6.12 14.95
N LYS A 240 26.68 7.34 14.49
CA LYS A 240 27.73 7.58 13.51
C LYS A 240 29.12 7.25 14.05
N GLU A 241 29.37 7.46 15.34
CA GLU A 241 30.63 7.03 15.98
C GLU A 241 30.72 5.51 16.10
N LEU A 242 29.59 4.84 16.37
CA LEU A 242 29.53 3.39 16.61
C LEU A 242 29.43 2.55 15.33
N THR A 243 29.25 3.15 14.15
CA THR A 243 29.02 2.42 12.89
C THR A 243 30.04 2.79 11.80
N SER A 244 30.41 1.80 10.97
CA SER A 244 31.35 1.99 9.85
C SER A 244 30.69 2.37 8.52
N HIS A 245 29.35 2.40 8.48
CA HIS A 245 28.58 2.75 7.29
C HIS A 245 28.26 4.25 7.27
N PRO A 246 28.19 4.90 6.09
CA PRO A 246 27.71 6.26 6.00
C PRO A 246 26.23 6.30 6.41
N VAL A 247 25.97 6.70 7.64
CA VAL A 247 24.64 7.09 8.09
C VAL A 247 24.39 8.48 7.51
N TYR A 248 23.18 8.78 7.00
CA TYR A 248 22.79 10.11 6.53
C TYR A 248 21.69 10.67 7.45
N TYR A 249 21.88 11.87 7.98
CA TYR A 249 20.87 12.56 8.80
C TYR A 249 20.13 13.58 7.93
N HIS A 250 18.88 13.28 7.64
CA HIS A 250 17.95 14.24 7.04
C HIS A 250 16.58 14.03 7.68
N VAL A 251 16.36 14.69 8.82
CA VAL A 251 15.06 14.71 9.51
C VAL A 251 14.48 16.12 9.37
N LYS A 252 13.22 16.23 8.98
CA LYS A 252 12.49 17.51 8.92
C LYS A 252 12.05 17.92 10.31
N THR A 253 12.00 19.22 10.58
CA THR A 253 11.45 19.77 11.83
C THR A 253 10.02 19.27 12.07
N PRO A 254 9.67 18.88 13.32
CA PRO A 254 8.32 18.47 13.64
C PRO A 254 7.30 19.59 13.35
N PRO A 255 6.13 19.27 12.80
CA PRO A 255 5.06 20.26 12.64
C PRO A 255 4.53 20.77 13.98
N SER A 256 3.86 21.94 13.95
CA SER A 256 3.30 22.57 15.16
C SER A 256 1.96 21.96 15.59
N THR A 257 1.19 21.42 14.66
CA THR A 257 -0.15 20.85 14.88
C THR A 257 -0.10 19.40 15.37
N LEU A 258 -1.13 18.94 16.09
CA LEU A 258 -1.28 17.56 16.51
C LEU A 258 -1.42 16.61 15.32
N VAL A 259 -2.20 17.00 14.29
CA VAL A 259 -2.32 16.22 13.06
C VAL A 259 -0.97 16.11 12.34
N GLY A 260 -0.25 17.23 12.20
CA GLY A 260 1.06 17.25 11.56
C GLY A 260 2.09 16.41 12.33
N LYS A 261 2.12 16.50 13.67
CA LYS A 261 2.96 15.66 14.53
C LYS A 261 2.66 14.17 14.35
N ALA A 262 1.38 13.78 14.29
CA ALA A 262 0.98 12.40 14.10
C ALA A 262 1.38 11.84 12.72
N ILE A 263 1.28 12.66 11.66
CA ILE A 263 1.74 12.29 10.32
C ILE A 263 3.27 12.18 10.30
N TRP A 264 3.96 13.15 10.91
CA TRP A 264 5.42 13.19 10.97
C TRP A 264 6.01 12.01 11.74
N SER A 265 5.40 11.59 12.86
CA SER A 265 5.86 10.43 13.64
C SER A 265 5.81 9.10 12.89
N GLU A 266 5.02 9.03 11.81
CA GLU A 266 4.93 7.86 10.92
C GLU A 266 5.82 8.01 9.67
N SER A 267 6.58 9.11 9.55
CA SER A 267 7.50 9.29 8.42
C SER A 267 8.71 8.36 8.55
N ARG A 268 9.19 7.85 7.42
CA ARG A 268 10.25 6.84 7.36
C ARG A 268 11.54 7.31 8.06
N GLU A 269 11.75 8.62 8.10
CA GLU A 269 12.90 9.29 8.69
C GLU A 269 12.94 9.15 10.22
N VAL A 270 11.78 9.05 10.89
CA VAL A 270 11.70 9.04 12.37
C VAL A 270 10.90 7.88 12.95
N GLU A 271 10.17 7.13 12.13
CA GLU A 271 9.34 6.00 12.58
C GLU A 271 10.14 5.01 13.44
N GLY A 272 11.38 4.68 13.05
CA GLY A 272 12.25 3.78 13.82
C GLY A 272 12.54 4.26 15.24
N TYR A 273 12.79 5.57 15.42
CA TYR A 273 13.00 6.17 16.75
C TYR A 273 11.77 6.02 17.63
N PHE A 274 10.58 6.29 17.07
CA PHE A 274 9.34 6.21 17.83
C PHE A 274 9.00 4.76 18.21
N TRP A 275 9.19 3.79 17.32
CA TRP A 275 9.01 2.38 17.68
C TRP A 275 9.96 1.93 18.80
N GLU A 276 11.21 2.37 18.81
CA GLU A 276 12.17 2.08 19.88
C GLU A 276 11.81 2.74 21.22
N SER A 277 11.01 3.80 21.19
CA SER A 277 10.52 4.43 22.43
C SER A 277 9.68 3.47 23.27
N PHE A 278 9.05 2.43 22.69
CA PHE A 278 8.29 1.44 23.47
C PHE A 278 9.13 0.69 24.49
N ASP A 279 10.32 0.23 24.11
CA ASP A 279 11.21 -0.46 25.05
C ASP A 279 11.76 0.49 26.11
N THR A 280 11.95 1.76 25.74
CA THR A 280 12.52 2.79 26.62
C THR A 280 11.50 3.30 27.64
N TYR A 281 10.26 3.51 27.21
CA TYR A 281 9.18 4.16 27.98
C TYR A 281 8.01 3.20 28.30
N GLY A 282 8.20 1.88 28.18
CA GLY A 282 7.13 0.87 28.25
C GLY A 282 6.21 0.98 29.47
N GLU A 283 6.76 1.23 30.67
CA GLU A 283 5.94 1.44 31.89
C GLU A 283 4.97 2.63 31.73
N MET A 284 5.42 3.72 31.09
CA MET A 284 4.59 4.91 30.85
C MET A 284 3.55 4.66 29.77
N HIS A 285 3.90 3.92 28.72
CA HIS A 285 2.94 3.48 27.70
C HIS A 285 1.82 2.64 28.33
N ASN A 286 2.17 1.73 29.25
CA ASN A 286 1.22 0.89 29.95
C ASN A 286 0.32 1.70 30.90
N LEU A 287 0.86 2.69 31.60
CA LEU A 287 0.07 3.62 32.42
C LEU A 287 -0.91 4.44 31.58
N MET A 288 -0.45 4.97 30.45
CA MET A 288 -1.30 5.67 29.48
C MET A 288 -2.44 4.76 29.00
N HIS A 289 -2.14 3.48 28.74
CA HIS A 289 -3.13 2.49 28.34
C HIS A 289 -4.24 2.32 29.37
N LEU A 290 -3.92 2.25 30.66
CA LEU A 290 -4.94 2.17 31.72
C LEU A 290 -5.87 3.39 31.73
N LEU A 291 -5.32 4.60 31.53
CA LEU A 291 -6.11 5.83 31.47
C LEU A 291 -7.01 5.89 30.24
N LEU A 292 -6.51 5.46 29.07
CA LEU A 292 -7.30 5.38 27.83
C LEU A 292 -8.39 4.30 27.93
N LEU A 293 -8.06 3.16 28.53
CA LEU A 293 -9.00 2.07 28.78
C LEU A 293 -10.13 2.52 29.72
N GLN A 294 -9.82 3.34 30.72
CA GLN A 294 -10.83 3.95 31.58
C GLN A 294 -11.83 4.80 30.77
N ILE A 295 -11.33 5.66 29.87
CA ILE A 295 -12.19 6.47 28.97
C ILE A 295 -13.03 5.57 28.04
N ASN A 296 -12.44 4.48 27.55
CA ASN A 296 -13.12 3.55 26.67
C ASN A 296 -14.25 2.77 27.37
N ASN A 297 -14.21 2.62 28.70
CA ASN A 297 -15.23 1.89 29.46
C ASN A 297 -16.25 2.80 30.19
N ASP A 298 -15.90 4.06 30.49
CA ASP A 298 -16.82 4.97 31.17
C ASP A 298 -17.89 5.54 30.22
N ILE A 299 -19.06 4.89 30.22
CA ILE A 299 -20.22 5.28 29.40
C ILE A 299 -20.92 6.52 30.00
N HIS A 300 -21.03 6.59 31.33
CA HIS A 300 -21.78 7.63 32.04
C HIS A 300 -20.87 8.71 32.63
N CYS A 301 -20.31 9.58 31.78
CA CYS A 301 -19.40 10.65 32.18
C CYS A 301 -19.77 12.01 31.57
N LYS A 302 -19.07 13.07 32.02
CA LYS A 302 -19.04 14.37 31.34
C LYS A 302 -18.52 14.19 29.90
N VAL A 303 -18.93 15.07 28.99
CA VAL A 303 -18.51 15.07 27.59
C VAL A 303 -17.62 16.28 27.28
N PRO A 304 -16.42 16.07 26.71
CA PRO A 304 -15.71 14.79 26.62
C PRO A 304 -15.34 14.27 28.03
N HIS A 305 -14.89 13.01 28.10
CA HIS A 305 -14.38 12.44 29.35
C HIS A 305 -13.29 13.33 29.97
N TYR A 306 -13.31 13.53 31.29
CA TYR A 306 -12.43 14.49 31.99
C TYR A 306 -10.92 14.17 31.90
N LEU A 307 -10.58 12.94 31.51
CA LEU A 307 -9.20 12.51 31.29
C LEU A 307 -8.65 12.90 29.91
N ILE A 308 -9.50 13.27 28.94
CA ILE A 308 -9.02 13.59 27.59
C ILE A 308 -8.14 14.84 27.59
N GLU A 309 -8.61 15.93 28.19
CA GLU A 309 -7.90 17.20 28.25
C GLU A 309 -6.43 17.04 28.74
N PRO A 310 -6.16 16.50 29.95
CA PRO A 310 -4.78 16.36 30.41
C PRO A 310 -3.94 15.40 29.56
N LEU A 311 -4.54 14.38 28.93
CA LEU A 311 -3.82 13.42 28.09
C LEU A 311 -3.44 14.00 26.72
N ILE A 312 -4.36 14.77 26.11
CA ILE A 312 -4.11 15.48 24.87
C ILE A 312 -3.07 16.59 25.09
N ASP A 313 -3.19 17.35 26.18
CA ASP A 313 -2.23 18.42 26.51
C ASP A 313 -0.80 17.86 26.68
N MET A 314 -0.64 16.75 27.40
CA MET A 314 0.66 16.07 27.50
C MET A 314 1.15 15.57 26.13
N SER A 315 0.25 15.11 25.26
CA SER A 315 0.63 14.64 23.92
C SER A 315 1.00 15.78 22.96
N ALA A 316 0.41 16.95 23.16
CA ALA A 316 0.79 18.17 22.45
C ALA A 316 2.19 18.66 22.87
N GLU A 317 2.62 18.35 24.10
CA GLU A 317 3.90 18.75 24.67
C GLU A 317 5.02 17.71 24.46
N TYR A 318 4.72 16.42 24.60
CA TYR A 318 5.69 15.32 24.61
C TYR A 318 5.50 14.32 23.46
N CYS A 319 6.62 13.96 22.83
CA CYS A 319 6.68 13.07 21.66
C CYS A 319 6.14 11.67 21.97
N GLU A 320 6.60 11.06 23.06
CA GLU A 320 6.28 9.68 23.43
C GLU A 320 4.82 9.53 23.88
N MET A 321 4.22 10.58 24.46
CA MET A 321 2.81 10.59 24.87
C MET A 321 1.88 10.58 23.67
N LEU A 322 2.16 11.40 22.63
CA LEU A 322 1.39 11.35 21.40
C LEU A 322 1.51 9.98 20.74
N PHE A 323 2.73 9.48 20.57
CA PHE A 323 2.96 8.19 19.93
C PHE A 323 2.24 7.03 20.65
N SER A 324 2.27 7.04 21.99
CA SER A 324 1.50 6.11 22.84
C SER A 324 0.00 6.14 22.51
N MET A 325 -0.58 7.34 22.44
CA MET A 325 -2.00 7.53 22.13
C MET A 325 -2.33 7.03 20.72
N LEU A 326 -1.51 7.37 19.72
CA LEU A 326 -1.70 6.97 18.33
C LEU A 326 -1.72 5.45 18.17
N LEU A 327 -0.84 4.73 18.86
CA LEU A 327 -0.81 3.27 18.79
C LEU A 327 -2.06 2.66 19.46
N GLN A 328 -2.41 3.13 20.66
CA GLN A 328 -3.46 2.52 21.47
C GLN A 328 -4.87 2.82 20.95
N ALA A 329 -5.08 4.01 20.38
CA ALA A 329 -6.37 4.40 19.82
C ALA A 329 -6.83 3.52 18.65
N LYS A 330 -5.90 2.88 17.92
CA LYS A 330 -6.20 1.97 16.79
C LYS A 330 -7.06 0.75 17.16
N ASN A 331 -7.17 0.43 18.45
CA ASN A 331 -7.98 -0.69 18.95
C ASN A 331 -9.16 -0.24 19.83
N MET A 332 -9.43 1.06 19.94
CA MET A 332 -10.45 1.61 20.84
C MET A 332 -11.40 2.57 20.10
N PRO A 333 -12.34 2.07 19.25
CA PRO A 333 -13.24 2.93 18.47
C PRO A 333 -14.04 3.95 19.31
N ALA A 334 -14.47 3.56 20.52
CA ALA A 334 -15.26 4.42 21.38
C ALA A 334 -14.43 5.59 21.96
N LEU A 335 -13.12 5.39 22.15
CA LEU A 335 -12.19 6.44 22.59
C LEU A 335 -12.11 7.58 21.56
N LEU A 336 -12.17 7.26 20.25
CA LEU A 336 -12.09 8.26 19.18
C LEU A 336 -13.20 9.32 19.29
N VAL A 337 -14.35 8.97 19.86
CA VAL A 337 -15.43 9.94 20.10
C VAL A 337 -15.03 10.96 21.16
N ASP A 338 -14.38 10.54 22.24
CA ASP A 338 -13.93 11.47 23.27
C ASP A 338 -12.77 12.35 22.79
N ILE A 339 -11.87 11.82 21.97
CA ILE A 339 -10.85 12.59 21.26
C ILE A 339 -11.50 13.58 20.27
N LEU A 340 -12.58 13.18 19.59
CA LEU A 340 -13.32 14.03 18.65
C LEU A 340 -14.04 15.20 19.33
N PHE A 341 -14.60 14.98 20.53
CA PHE A 341 -15.35 15.99 21.28
C PHE A 341 -14.47 16.98 22.04
N TYR A 342 -13.18 16.69 22.19
CA TYR A 342 -12.22 17.66 22.72
C TYR A 342 -11.66 18.49 21.56
N PRO A 343 -11.98 19.80 21.46
CA PRO A 343 -11.72 20.59 20.26
C PRO A 343 -10.25 20.56 19.78
N PRO A 344 -9.22 20.68 20.65
CA PRO A 344 -7.83 20.61 20.20
C PRO A 344 -7.45 19.31 19.47
N SER A 345 -8.12 18.19 19.74
CA SER A 345 -7.82 16.89 19.13
C SER A 345 -8.85 16.43 18.11
N SER A 346 -9.85 17.24 17.76
CA SER A 346 -10.94 16.80 16.88
C SER A 346 -10.46 16.42 15.47
N ALA A 347 -9.46 17.12 14.94
CA ALA A 347 -8.85 16.81 13.65
C ALA A 347 -7.99 15.54 13.71
N LEU A 348 -7.33 15.29 14.85
CA LEU A 348 -6.58 14.05 15.09
C LEU A 348 -7.53 12.83 15.12
N ALA A 349 -8.69 12.95 15.79
CA ALA A 349 -9.69 11.87 15.78
C ALA A 349 -10.14 11.55 14.34
N TYR A 350 -10.41 12.57 13.53
CA TYR A 350 -10.73 12.36 12.11
C TYR A 350 -9.61 11.61 11.39
N LEU A 351 -8.35 12.03 11.56
CA LEU A 351 -7.19 11.36 10.94
C LEU A 351 -7.13 9.87 11.31
N LEU A 352 -7.34 9.54 12.58
CA LEU A 352 -7.32 8.17 13.08
C LEU A 352 -8.45 7.31 12.48
N ILE A 353 -9.64 7.89 12.29
CA ILE A 353 -10.77 7.21 11.61
C ILE A 353 -10.44 6.99 10.13
N ALA A 354 -9.87 8.00 9.46
CA ALA A 354 -9.48 7.90 8.05
C ALA A 354 -8.37 6.86 7.83
N LYS A 355 -7.44 6.72 8.79
CA LYS A 355 -6.39 5.70 8.82
C LYS A 355 -6.86 4.34 9.32
N TRP A 356 -8.13 4.19 9.70
CA TRP A 356 -8.59 2.95 10.33
C TRP A 356 -8.40 1.75 9.39
N PRO A 357 -7.67 0.70 9.82
CA PRO A 357 -7.37 -0.44 8.97
C PRO A 357 -8.65 -1.24 8.67
N ILE A 358 -8.81 -1.65 7.42
CA ILE A 358 -9.89 -2.55 7.00
C ILE A 358 -9.35 -3.98 7.02
N HIS A 359 -9.76 -4.73 8.04
CA HIS A 359 -9.35 -6.13 8.19
C HIS A 359 -10.40 -7.04 7.57
N THR A 360 -10.00 -7.83 6.58
CA THR A 360 -10.87 -8.79 5.89
C THR A 360 -10.36 -10.22 6.04
N GLY A 361 -11.26 -11.15 6.35
CA GLY A 361 -10.95 -12.59 6.30
C GLY A 361 -10.79 -13.13 4.87
N ALA A 362 -10.53 -14.43 4.75
CA ALA A 362 -10.26 -15.08 3.47
C ALA A 362 -11.51 -15.27 2.58
N TRP A 363 -12.73 -15.23 3.14
CA TRP A 363 -13.99 -15.47 2.43
C TRP A 363 -14.72 -14.15 2.18
N ASP A 364 -15.36 -14.01 1.00
CA ASP A 364 -16.13 -12.83 0.58
C ASP A 364 -15.43 -11.48 0.78
N ARG A 365 -14.09 -11.48 0.72
CA ARG A 365 -13.21 -10.36 1.02
C ARG A 365 -13.66 -9.06 0.37
N LYS A 366 -13.96 -9.06 -0.93
CA LYS A 366 -14.35 -7.86 -1.67
C LYS A 366 -15.70 -7.27 -1.20
N LEU A 367 -16.65 -8.13 -0.81
CA LEU A 367 -17.94 -7.70 -0.27
C LEU A 367 -17.74 -7.07 1.12
N VAL A 368 -17.03 -7.80 2.00
CA VAL A 368 -16.72 -7.32 3.35
C VAL A 368 -15.87 -6.05 3.33
N GLU A 369 -14.91 -5.95 2.42
CA GLU A 369 -14.08 -4.75 2.23
C GLU A 369 -14.92 -3.55 1.81
N THR A 370 -15.86 -3.74 0.87
CA THR A 370 -16.77 -2.68 0.42
C THR A 370 -17.69 -2.22 1.56
N ASP A 371 -18.25 -3.15 2.33
CA ASP A 371 -19.12 -2.82 3.46
C ASP A 371 -18.36 -2.10 4.58
N LEU A 372 -17.16 -2.57 4.93
CA LEU A 372 -16.31 -1.92 5.93
C LEU A 372 -15.82 -0.55 5.45
N GLN A 373 -15.52 -0.39 4.16
CA GLN A 373 -15.17 0.89 3.56
C GLN A 373 -16.34 1.88 3.70
N HIS A 374 -17.55 1.50 3.33
CA HIS A 374 -18.75 2.34 3.49
C HIS A 374 -19.02 2.66 4.97
N ALA A 375 -18.83 1.69 5.87
CA ALA A 375 -19.01 1.90 7.31
C ALA A 375 -18.01 2.92 7.87
N ARG A 376 -16.74 2.86 7.44
CA ARG A 376 -15.70 3.83 7.77
C ARG A 376 -16.02 5.22 7.21
N GLU A 377 -16.44 5.31 5.95
CA GLU A 377 -16.85 6.58 5.31
C GLU A 377 -17.99 7.29 6.07
N ALA A 378 -18.95 6.52 6.63
CA ALA A 378 -19.99 7.08 7.48
C ALA A 378 -19.43 7.68 8.79
N CYS A 379 -18.45 7.04 9.41
CA CYS A 379 -17.76 7.57 10.60
C CYS A 379 -16.94 8.82 10.28
N ILE A 380 -16.30 8.86 9.10
CA ILE A 380 -15.54 10.01 8.60
C ILE A 380 -16.47 11.23 8.44
N ASP A 381 -17.66 11.05 7.85
CA ASP A 381 -18.64 12.14 7.68
C ASP A 381 -19.22 12.64 9.02
N ASP A 382 -19.44 11.73 9.98
CA ASP A 382 -19.81 12.06 11.35
C ASP A 382 -18.71 12.90 12.05
N ALA A 383 -17.45 12.50 11.92
CA ALA A 383 -16.30 13.21 12.47
C ALA A 383 -16.09 14.60 11.83
N LEU A 384 -16.24 14.69 10.49
CA LEU A 384 -16.14 15.95 9.75
C LEU A 384 -17.14 16.97 10.26
N SER A 385 -18.38 16.53 10.52
CA SER A 385 -19.46 17.39 11.00
C SER A 385 -19.12 18.04 12.36
N ILE A 386 -18.53 17.28 13.28
CA ILE A 386 -18.10 17.78 14.60
C ILE A 386 -16.87 18.67 14.48
N LEU A 387 -15.84 18.25 13.73
CA LEU A 387 -14.64 19.05 13.48
C LEU A 387 -14.98 20.43 12.88
N THR A 388 -15.80 20.45 11.83
CA THR A 388 -16.21 21.69 11.14
C THR A 388 -16.92 22.63 12.11
N ARG A 389 -17.73 22.10 13.03
CA ARG A 389 -18.38 22.89 14.08
C ARG A 389 -17.35 23.50 15.04
N HIS A 390 -16.38 22.74 15.53
CA HIS A 390 -15.35 23.25 16.42
C HIS A 390 -14.48 24.34 15.78
N VAL A 391 -14.11 24.15 14.51
CA VAL A 391 -13.38 25.15 13.72
C VAL A 391 -14.23 26.41 13.53
N SER A 392 -15.52 26.26 13.19
CA SER A 392 -16.44 27.42 13.02
C SER A 392 -16.63 28.25 14.30
N LEU A 393 -16.49 27.62 15.47
CA LEU A 393 -16.57 28.27 16.78
C LEU A 393 -15.21 28.83 17.25
N GLY A 394 -14.13 28.64 16.47
CA GLY A 394 -12.77 29.05 16.85
C GLY A 394 -12.15 28.21 17.98
N SER A 395 -12.76 27.07 18.33
CA SER A 395 -12.25 26.19 19.41
C SER A 395 -11.16 25.23 18.92
N THR A 396 -11.14 24.92 17.62
CA THR A 396 -10.05 24.18 16.96
C THR A 396 -9.34 25.13 16.00
N PRO A 397 -8.00 25.23 16.05
CA PRO A 397 -7.25 26.06 15.11
C PRO A 397 -7.47 25.63 13.65
N PRO A 398 -7.59 26.57 12.70
CA PRO A 398 -7.69 26.23 11.27
C PRO A 398 -6.47 25.45 10.75
N SER A 399 -5.29 25.62 11.36
CA SER A 399 -4.06 24.90 11.00
C SER A 399 -4.19 23.37 11.12
N GLU A 400 -4.88 22.87 12.16
CA GLU A 400 -5.15 21.43 12.32
C GLU A 400 -5.98 20.87 11.15
N MET A 401 -6.98 21.63 10.71
CA MET A 401 -7.82 21.26 9.57
C MET A 401 -7.05 21.34 8.25
N ALA A 402 -6.11 22.29 8.12
CA ALA A 402 -5.26 22.45 6.95
C ALA A 402 -4.32 21.25 6.75
N ASP A 403 -3.64 20.82 7.82
CA ASP A 403 -2.72 19.67 7.77
C ASP A 403 -3.47 18.36 7.50
N LEU A 404 -4.67 18.22 8.06
CA LEU A 404 -5.55 17.09 7.78
C LEU A 404 -5.96 17.06 6.30
N TYR A 405 -6.38 18.21 5.76
CA TYR A 405 -6.82 18.29 4.39
C TYR A 405 -5.67 18.05 3.39
N ASN A 406 -4.48 18.58 3.69
CA ASN A 406 -3.28 18.30 2.91
C ASN A 406 -2.95 16.80 2.87
N TRP A 407 -3.06 16.12 4.01
CA TRP A 407 -2.87 14.67 4.07
C TRP A 407 -3.89 13.90 3.23
N LEU A 408 -5.18 14.28 3.26
CA LEU A 408 -6.23 13.66 2.45
C LEU A 408 -5.97 13.79 0.95
N ILE A 409 -5.53 14.97 0.49
CA ILE A 409 -5.14 15.21 -0.92
C ILE A 409 -3.86 14.45 -1.27
N GLY A 410 -2.89 14.38 -0.34
CA GLY A 410 -1.65 13.63 -0.47
C GLY A 410 -1.86 12.14 -0.71
N ASN A 411 -2.70 11.51 0.10
CA ASN A 411 -2.97 10.07 0.06
C ASN A 411 -3.91 9.63 -1.08
N ASN A 412 -4.65 10.54 -1.70
CA ASN A 412 -5.52 10.23 -2.86
C ASN A 412 -4.78 10.22 -4.22
N SER A 413 -3.45 10.04 -4.20
CA SER A 413 -2.51 10.23 -5.33
C SER A 413 -2.67 9.35 -6.57
N GLU A 414 -3.54 8.33 -6.53
CA GLU A 414 -3.79 7.48 -7.70
C GLU A 414 -5.02 7.94 -8.50
N LYS A 415 -5.72 9.00 -8.04
CA LYS A 415 -7.02 9.40 -8.55
C LYS A 415 -7.02 10.87 -8.98
N TYR A 416 -7.61 11.16 -10.14
CA TYR A 416 -7.76 12.52 -10.66
C TYR A 416 -8.94 13.20 -9.95
N ILE A 417 -8.72 14.42 -9.45
CA ILE A 417 -9.68 15.14 -8.62
C ILE A 417 -11.04 15.38 -9.31
N ASP A 418 -11.06 15.66 -10.62
CA ASP A 418 -12.34 15.86 -11.33
C ASP A 418 -12.88 14.59 -12.01
N ASN A 419 -12.20 13.43 -11.90
CA ASN A 419 -12.69 12.20 -12.52
C ASN A 419 -13.69 11.56 -11.58
N LEU A 420 -14.97 11.93 -11.74
CA LEU A 420 -16.10 11.45 -10.95
C LEU A 420 -16.19 9.91 -10.86
N LYS A 421 -15.60 9.16 -11.81
CA LYS A 421 -15.52 7.69 -11.73
C LYS A 421 -14.69 7.18 -10.55
N THR A 422 -13.80 8.01 -10.02
CA THR A 422 -12.81 7.64 -9.01
C THR A 422 -12.79 8.57 -7.79
N VAL A 423 -13.56 9.65 -7.75
CA VAL A 423 -13.46 10.62 -6.65
C VAL A 423 -13.83 9.99 -5.32
N ASP A 424 -12.92 10.09 -4.36
CA ASP A 424 -13.14 9.73 -2.97
C ASP A 424 -14.25 10.62 -2.39
N LEU A 425 -15.38 10.03 -2.01
CA LEU A 425 -16.52 10.70 -1.38
C LEU A 425 -16.07 11.53 -0.17
N THR A 426 -14.98 11.12 0.49
CA THR A 426 -14.35 11.84 1.58
C THR A 426 -13.92 13.25 1.18
N ILE A 427 -13.23 13.42 0.03
CA ILE A 427 -12.79 14.74 -0.45
C ILE A 427 -13.99 15.62 -0.80
N ILE A 428 -15.01 15.05 -1.47
CA ILE A 428 -16.23 15.80 -1.84
C ILE A 428 -16.95 16.33 -0.59
N ASN A 429 -17.14 15.47 0.41
CA ASN A 429 -17.78 15.86 1.66
C ASN A 429 -16.95 16.90 2.42
N PHE A 430 -15.61 16.75 2.41
CA PHE A 430 -14.70 17.74 3.01
C PHE A 430 -14.82 19.11 2.33
N ARG A 431 -14.78 19.18 1.00
CA ARG A 431 -14.99 20.42 0.22
C ARG A 431 -16.34 21.07 0.53
N LYS A 432 -17.40 20.26 0.61
CA LYS A 432 -18.73 20.74 0.98
C LYS A 432 -18.73 21.35 2.39
N ALA A 433 -18.06 20.73 3.35
CA ALA A 433 -17.92 21.28 4.70
C ALA A 433 -17.11 22.58 4.71
N LEU A 434 -15.99 22.63 3.98
CA LEU A 434 -15.18 23.84 3.83
C LEU A 434 -15.97 25.00 3.22
N SER A 435 -16.77 24.75 2.18
CA SER A 435 -17.60 25.78 1.53
C SER A 435 -18.63 26.44 2.44
N GLN A 436 -18.91 25.84 3.61
CA GLN A 436 -19.83 26.37 4.61
C GLN A 436 -19.13 27.17 5.73
N LEU A 437 -17.80 27.16 5.78
CA LEU A 437 -17.01 27.91 6.75
C LEU A 437 -16.85 29.38 6.34
N ASP A 438 -16.54 30.23 7.33
CA ASP A 438 -16.17 31.63 7.06
C ASP A 438 -14.89 31.69 6.22
N ARG A 439 -14.86 32.59 5.23
CA ARG A 439 -13.72 32.74 4.32
C ARG A 439 -12.41 33.05 5.05
N ASN A 440 -12.45 33.71 6.21
CA ASN A 440 -11.25 34.00 7.00
C ASN A 440 -10.64 32.74 7.62
N ILE A 441 -11.46 31.71 7.93
CA ILE A 441 -10.96 30.41 8.41
C ILE A 441 -10.19 29.71 7.29
N ILE A 442 -10.76 29.66 6.08
CA ILE A 442 -10.09 29.07 4.91
C ILE A 442 -8.79 29.84 4.58
N PHE A 443 -8.82 31.17 4.70
CA PHE A 443 -7.61 31.99 4.53
C PHE A 443 -6.53 31.69 5.58
N ALA A 444 -6.91 31.44 6.83
CA ALA A 444 -5.97 31.03 7.87
C ALA A 444 -5.37 29.64 7.59
N MET A 445 -6.16 28.71 7.03
CA MET A 445 -5.64 27.41 6.56
C MET A 445 -4.59 27.59 5.45
N ILE A 446 -4.88 28.45 4.47
CA ILE A 446 -3.95 28.77 3.38
C ILE A 446 -2.66 29.41 3.93
N SER A 447 -2.78 30.35 4.86
CA SER A 447 -1.64 31.04 5.47
C SER A 447 -0.74 30.04 6.21
N HIS A 448 -1.32 29.10 6.97
CA HIS A 448 -0.57 28.02 7.62
C HIS A 448 0.23 27.18 6.62
N LEU A 449 -0.38 26.75 5.51
CA LEU A 449 0.33 26.01 4.45
C LEU A 449 1.49 26.82 3.85
N LEU A 450 1.30 28.13 3.62
CA LEU A 450 2.32 28.99 3.03
C LEU A 450 3.48 29.34 3.97
N GLU A 451 3.26 29.31 5.28
CA GLU A 451 4.22 29.70 6.31
C GLU A 451 4.98 28.50 6.89
N HIS A 452 4.30 27.35 7.04
CA HIS A 452 4.84 26.19 7.78
C HIS A 452 5.13 24.96 6.91
N HIS A 453 4.72 24.93 5.64
CA HIS A 453 5.03 23.83 4.73
C HIS A 453 6.05 24.21 3.66
N GLU A 454 6.94 23.28 3.35
CA GLU A 454 7.83 23.37 2.19
C GLU A 454 7.06 22.93 0.93
N ILE A 455 6.40 23.89 0.28
CA ILE A 455 5.64 23.62 -0.94
C ILE A 455 6.60 23.39 -2.11
N ALA A 456 6.74 22.14 -2.55
CA ALA A 456 7.67 21.77 -3.63
C ALA A 456 7.18 22.14 -5.06
N GLY A 457 6.01 22.77 -5.16
CA GLY A 457 5.40 23.29 -6.40
C GLY A 457 4.33 22.38 -6.99
N ILE A 458 4.02 22.49 -8.29
CA ILE A 458 2.79 21.96 -8.93
C ILE A 458 2.56 20.45 -8.74
N TYR A 459 3.62 19.69 -8.48
CA TYR A 459 3.56 18.25 -8.27
C TYR A 459 3.33 17.82 -6.82
N SER A 460 3.41 18.76 -5.86
CA SER A 460 3.30 18.50 -4.43
C SER A 460 1.83 18.54 -3.98
N PRO A 461 1.43 17.72 -3.00
CA PRO A 461 0.08 17.76 -2.46
C PRO A 461 -0.24 19.08 -1.77
N GLU A 462 0.76 19.77 -1.19
CA GLU A 462 0.58 21.07 -0.55
C GLU A 462 0.15 22.12 -1.57
N PHE A 463 0.74 22.10 -2.77
CA PHE A 463 0.36 23.03 -3.84
C PHE A 463 -1.06 22.76 -4.36
N ALA A 464 -1.43 21.49 -4.52
CA ALA A 464 -2.80 21.12 -4.89
C ALA A 464 -3.82 21.53 -3.83
N THR A 465 -3.53 21.26 -2.56
CA THR A 465 -4.36 21.63 -1.41
C THR A 465 -4.53 23.14 -1.31
N LEU A 466 -3.45 23.90 -1.51
CA LEU A 466 -3.47 25.36 -1.54
C LEU A 466 -4.44 25.88 -2.60
N LEU A 467 -4.34 25.39 -3.84
CA LEU A 467 -5.20 25.80 -4.93
C LEU A 467 -6.66 25.39 -4.72
N ASP A 468 -6.90 24.20 -4.17
CA ASP A 468 -8.24 23.75 -3.84
C ASP A 468 -8.90 24.62 -2.77
N LEU A 469 -8.17 24.97 -1.70
CA LEU A 469 -8.64 25.89 -0.68
C LEU A 469 -8.91 27.29 -1.25
N CYS A 470 -8.06 27.78 -2.15
CA CYS A 470 -8.28 29.05 -2.84
C CYS A 470 -9.57 29.03 -3.68
N SER A 471 -9.80 27.96 -4.43
CA SER A 471 -11.02 27.75 -5.23
C SER A 471 -12.27 27.65 -4.34
N THR A 472 -12.22 26.80 -3.32
CA THR A 472 -13.33 26.54 -2.39
C THR A 472 -13.69 27.79 -1.58
N GLY A 473 -12.69 28.55 -1.13
CA GLY A 473 -12.89 29.79 -0.36
C GLY A 473 -13.15 31.04 -1.21
N GLN A 474 -12.91 30.99 -2.53
CA GLN A 474 -12.88 32.15 -3.42
C GLN A 474 -11.93 33.24 -2.89
N LEU A 475 -10.68 32.86 -2.65
CA LEU A 475 -9.65 33.68 -1.99
C LEU A 475 -8.46 34.01 -2.90
N GLU A 476 -8.60 33.79 -4.21
CA GLU A 476 -7.52 33.91 -5.19
C GLU A 476 -6.85 35.30 -5.17
N GLU A 477 -7.64 36.35 -4.93
CA GLU A 477 -7.19 37.75 -4.85
C GLU A 477 -6.35 38.09 -3.62
N LYS A 478 -6.37 37.26 -2.57
CA LYS A 478 -5.62 37.50 -1.31
C LYS A 478 -4.24 36.83 -1.31
N ILE A 479 -3.91 36.06 -2.33
CA ILE A 479 -2.68 35.28 -2.41
C ILE A 479 -1.61 36.06 -3.17
N ASP A 480 -0.38 36.03 -2.66
CA ASP A 480 0.78 36.62 -3.34
C ASP A 480 1.07 35.87 -4.66
N ALA A 481 0.64 36.47 -5.77
CA ALA A 481 0.83 35.93 -7.11
C ALA A 481 2.31 35.73 -7.47
N GLY A 482 3.22 36.58 -6.99
CA GLY A 482 4.65 36.45 -7.24
C GLY A 482 5.23 35.20 -6.58
N LYS A 483 4.85 34.93 -5.32
CA LYS A 483 5.26 33.70 -4.61
C LYS A 483 4.72 32.44 -5.30
N ILE A 484 3.45 32.45 -5.70
CA ILE A 484 2.82 31.30 -6.39
C ILE A 484 3.44 31.08 -7.78
N LEU A 485 3.67 32.14 -8.54
CA LEU A 485 4.32 32.06 -9.84
C LEU A 485 5.71 31.42 -9.73
N LYS A 486 6.48 31.82 -8.72
CA LYS A 486 7.81 31.26 -8.47
C LYS A 486 7.74 29.77 -8.15
N LEU A 487 6.87 29.37 -7.21
CA LEU A 487 6.66 27.94 -6.89
C LEU A 487 6.24 27.13 -8.12
N TYR A 488 5.36 27.69 -8.95
CA TYR A 488 4.90 27.08 -10.18
C TYR A 488 6.04 26.92 -11.20
N SER A 489 6.67 28.02 -11.61
CA SER A 489 7.72 28.04 -12.63
C SER A 489 8.98 27.26 -12.23
N ASP A 490 9.46 27.39 -11.00
CA ASP A 490 10.62 26.64 -10.49
C ASP A 490 10.36 25.14 -10.52
N SER A 491 9.14 24.71 -10.21
CA SER A 491 8.78 23.29 -10.15
C SER A 491 8.70 22.63 -11.53
N LEU A 492 8.34 23.38 -12.57
CA LEU A 492 8.27 22.87 -13.94
C LEU A 492 9.65 22.46 -14.46
N LEU A 493 10.72 23.13 -14.03
CA LEU A 493 12.08 22.93 -14.57
C LEU A 493 12.99 22.08 -13.67
N LYS A 494 12.53 21.63 -12.50
CA LYS A 494 13.28 20.70 -11.64
C LYS A 494 13.21 19.27 -12.19
N ASP A 495 14.20 18.43 -11.83
CA ASP A 495 14.22 17.02 -12.25
C ASP A 495 13.04 16.25 -11.63
N THR A 496 12.05 15.92 -12.46
CA THR A 496 10.78 15.34 -12.03
C THR A 496 10.38 14.10 -12.85
N ILE A 497 11.34 13.22 -13.13
CA ILE A 497 11.03 11.88 -13.66
C ILE A 497 10.02 11.20 -12.71
N GLY A 498 8.84 10.85 -13.22
CA GLY A 498 7.79 10.13 -12.46
C GLY A 498 6.80 10.98 -11.66
N ARG A 499 6.79 12.32 -11.77
CA ARG A 499 5.78 13.17 -11.09
C ARG A 499 4.62 13.56 -12.01
N SER A 500 3.40 13.53 -11.50
CA SER A 500 2.14 13.74 -12.25
C SER A 500 1.28 14.84 -11.62
N VAL A 501 0.63 15.65 -12.45
CA VAL A 501 -0.34 16.70 -12.03
C VAL A 501 -1.79 16.20 -11.97
N HIS A 502 -1.99 14.92 -11.64
CA HIS A 502 -3.34 14.35 -11.47
C HIS A 502 -4.12 14.98 -10.31
N ARG A 503 -3.44 15.59 -9.33
CA ARG A 503 -4.08 16.30 -8.21
C ARG A 503 -4.62 17.69 -8.58
N ILE A 504 -4.33 18.19 -9.77
CA ILE A 504 -4.77 19.53 -10.18
C ILE A 504 -5.94 19.37 -11.15
N GLY A 505 -7.15 19.53 -10.64
CA GLY A 505 -8.35 19.60 -11.44
C GLY A 505 -8.53 20.95 -12.13
N SER A 506 -9.69 21.11 -12.74
CA SER A 506 -10.17 22.33 -13.39
C SER A 506 -10.41 23.45 -12.39
N ASP A 507 -10.81 23.13 -11.16
CA ASP A 507 -11.04 24.09 -10.09
C ASP A 507 -9.71 24.68 -9.59
N GLU A 508 -8.73 23.82 -9.32
CA GLU A 508 -7.40 24.21 -8.89
C GLU A 508 -6.64 24.95 -10.01
N ALA A 509 -6.73 24.47 -11.26
CA ALA A 509 -6.12 25.15 -12.40
C ALA A 509 -6.73 26.54 -12.64
N ASN A 510 -8.05 26.69 -12.45
CA ASN A 510 -8.70 27.99 -12.53
C ASN A 510 -8.35 28.91 -11.35
N ALA A 511 -8.18 28.36 -10.14
CA ALA A 511 -7.68 29.14 -9.01
C ALA A 511 -6.26 29.67 -9.28
N LEU A 512 -5.37 28.83 -9.81
CA LEU A 512 -4.03 29.24 -10.24
C LEU A 512 -4.09 30.36 -11.29
N HIS A 513 -4.95 30.19 -12.30
CA HIS A 513 -5.19 31.21 -13.32
C HIS A 513 -5.59 32.57 -12.71
N LYS A 514 -6.58 32.58 -11.81
CA LYS A 514 -7.08 33.81 -11.19
C LYS A 514 -6.05 34.49 -10.29
N ILE A 515 -5.32 33.72 -9.48
CA ILE A 515 -4.22 34.25 -8.64
C ILE A 515 -3.23 35.00 -9.53
N LEU A 516 -2.81 34.37 -10.62
CA LEU A 516 -1.76 34.91 -11.50
C LEU A 516 -2.25 36.03 -12.43
N LYS A 517 -3.57 36.14 -12.67
CA LYS A 517 -4.20 37.26 -13.41
C LYS A 517 -4.20 38.58 -12.63
N SER A 518 -3.85 38.57 -11.35
CA SER A 518 -3.85 39.78 -10.50
C SER A 518 -2.90 40.89 -10.99
N SER A 519 -1.85 40.57 -11.75
CA SER A 519 -1.00 41.54 -12.43
C SER A 519 -0.68 41.08 -13.86
N GLU A 520 -0.44 42.03 -14.77
CA GLU A 520 -0.13 41.73 -16.16
C GLU A 520 1.20 40.95 -16.28
N ASP A 521 2.23 41.35 -15.54
CA ASP A 521 3.54 40.70 -15.51
C ASP A 521 3.47 39.24 -15.02
N THR A 522 2.76 38.99 -13.91
CA THR A 522 2.61 37.62 -13.39
C THR A 522 1.78 36.75 -14.33
N TYR A 523 0.81 37.36 -15.01
CA TYR A 523 -0.06 36.62 -15.93
C TYR A 523 0.67 36.28 -17.22
N GLU A 524 1.47 37.20 -17.78
CA GLU A 524 2.31 36.90 -18.93
C GLU A 524 3.32 35.79 -18.61
N ALA A 525 3.97 35.86 -17.44
CA ALA A 525 4.88 34.83 -16.98
C ALA A 525 4.19 33.48 -16.69
N PHE A 526 2.92 33.48 -16.28
CA PHE A 526 2.12 32.26 -16.18
C PHE A 526 1.79 31.67 -17.55
N LEU A 527 1.42 32.52 -18.52
CA LEU A 527 1.10 32.09 -19.87
C LEU A 527 2.35 31.61 -20.62
N TYR A 528 3.54 32.06 -20.25
CA TYR A 528 4.80 31.67 -20.87
C TYR A 528 5.91 31.40 -19.84
N PRO A 529 5.78 30.37 -18.98
CA PRO A 529 6.66 30.17 -17.82
C PRO A 529 8.09 29.78 -18.20
N PHE A 530 8.30 29.31 -19.43
CA PHE A 530 9.63 29.01 -19.96
C PHE A 530 9.66 29.03 -21.49
N ASP A 531 10.83 29.30 -22.06
CA ASP A 531 11.08 29.22 -23.50
C ASP A 531 11.78 27.90 -23.85
N VAL A 532 11.05 27.01 -24.55
CA VAL A 532 11.54 25.71 -25.00
C VAL A 532 12.79 25.85 -25.88
N THR A 533 12.84 26.86 -26.75
CA THR A 533 14.00 27.12 -27.63
C THR A 533 15.24 27.46 -26.82
N ALA A 534 15.07 28.30 -25.80
CA ALA A 534 16.16 28.70 -24.92
C ALA A 534 16.66 27.51 -24.07
N LEU A 535 15.76 26.64 -23.61
CA LEU A 535 16.13 25.44 -22.85
C LEU A 535 16.91 24.44 -23.69
N ILE A 536 16.47 24.15 -24.92
CA ILE A 536 17.20 23.24 -25.83
C ILE A 536 18.62 23.76 -26.12
N LYS A 537 18.78 25.08 -26.31
CA LYS A 537 20.09 25.70 -26.56
C LYS A 537 21.03 25.66 -25.35
N LYS A 538 20.50 25.47 -24.14
CA LYS A 538 21.28 25.39 -22.90
C LYS A 538 21.81 23.99 -22.59
N ILE A 539 21.35 22.95 -23.30
CA ILE A 539 21.83 21.58 -23.12
C ILE A 539 23.31 21.53 -23.51
N SER A 540 24.17 21.18 -22.55
CA SER A 540 25.62 21.06 -22.74
C SER A 540 25.97 19.80 -23.53
N GLU A 541 27.18 19.76 -24.10
CA GLU A 541 27.74 18.52 -24.69
C GLU A 541 27.99 17.43 -23.63
N ASP A 542 28.20 17.83 -22.37
CA ASP A 542 28.39 16.91 -21.24
C ASP A 542 27.07 16.35 -20.68
N ASP A 543 25.93 16.96 -21.03
CA ASP A 543 24.62 16.54 -20.53
C ASP A 543 24.10 15.31 -21.29
N ASN A 544 23.36 14.45 -20.59
CA ASN A 544 22.60 13.41 -21.29
C ASN A 544 21.40 14.05 -22.00
N ILE A 545 21.57 14.28 -23.31
CA ILE A 545 20.57 14.94 -24.16
C ILE A 545 19.17 14.29 -24.09
N TYR A 546 19.09 12.96 -23.88
CA TYR A 546 17.80 12.29 -23.76
C TYR A 546 17.11 12.64 -22.45
N SER A 547 17.86 12.70 -21.35
CA SER A 547 17.32 13.08 -20.05
C SER A 547 16.84 14.53 -20.04
N GLU A 548 17.63 15.46 -20.60
CA GLU A 548 17.26 16.87 -20.65
C GLU A 548 16.07 17.14 -21.58
N VAL A 549 16.00 16.49 -22.75
CA VAL A 549 14.83 16.59 -23.63
C VAL A 549 13.58 16.03 -22.96
N ASP A 550 13.70 14.91 -22.24
CA ASP A 550 12.57 14.32 -21.52
C ASP A 550 12.10 15.25 -20.39
N LYS A 551 13.01 15.91 -19.66
CA LYS A 551 12.63 16.91 -18.64
C LYS A 551 11.80 18.03 -19.26
N ILE A 552 12.29 18.63 -20.35
CA ILE A 552 11.57 19.72 -21.04
C ILE A 552 10.20 19.21 -21.56
N ALA A 553 10.13 17.98 -22.07
CA ALA A 553 8.87 17.37 -22.51
C ALA A 553 7.88 17.22 -21.35
N HIS A 554 8.31 16.76 -20.17
CA HIS A 554 7.44 16.67 -19.00
C HIS A 554 6.94 18.05 -18.53
N SER A 555 7.81 19.07 -18.52
CA SER A 555 7.45 20.45 -18.20
C SER A 555 6.37 20.97 -19.16
N LEU A 556 6.60 20.75 -20.47
CA LEU A 556 5.70 21.16 -21.53
C LEU A 556 4.34 20.48 -21.41
N ARG A 557 4.33 19.16 -21.22
CA ARG A 557 3.11 18.38 -21.03
C ARG A 557 2.33 18.84 -19.80
N THR A 558 3.03 19.12 -18.71
CA THR A 558 2.42 19.63 -17.47
C THR A 558 1.74 20.96 -17.71
N HIS A 559 2.43 21.91 -18.35
CA HIS A 559 1.88 23.24 -18.61
C HIS A 559 0.68 23.19 -19.57
N ILE A 560 0.75 22.39 -20.65
CA ILE A 560 -0.38 22.16 -21.57
C ILE A 560 -1.63 21.69 -20.80
N ARG A 561 -1.49 20.70 -19.90
CA ARG A 561 -2.61 20.18 -19.09
C ARG A 561 -3.21 21.27 -18.20
N ILE A 562 -2.39 22.08 -17.55
CA ILE A 562 -2.85 23.20 -16.70
C ILE A 562 -3.65 24.22 -17.52
N LEU A 563 -3.16 24.60 -18.70
CA LEU A 563 -3.86 25.53 -19.59
C LEU A 563 -5.21 24.95 -20.06
N CYS A 564 -5.25 23.69 -20.49
CA CYS A 564 -6.48 23.01 -20.89
C CYS A 564 -7.53 23.03 -19.76
N ARG A 565 -7.11 22.75 -18.53
CA ARG A 565 -8.00 22.69 -17.36
C ARG A 565 -8.50 24.06 -16.92
N ALA A 566 -7.65 25.09 -16.98
CA ALA A 566 -8.02 26.46 -16.65
C ALA A 566 -9.08 27.04 -17.61
N LEU A 567 -9.14 26.59 -18.87
CA LEU A 567 -10.11 27.08 -19.86
C LEU A 567 -11.58 26.89 -19.45
N SER A 568 -11.89 25.83 -18.69
CA SER A 568 -13.28 25.45 -18.38
C SER A 568 -14.06 26.53 -17.62
N LYS A 569 -13.38 27.29 -16.76
CA LYS A 569 -13.97 28.30 -15.86
C LYS A 569 -13.43 29.72 -16.09
N SER A 570 -12.67 29.93 -17.17
CA SER A 570 -12.10 31.23 -17.54
C SER A 570 -13.14 32.16 -18.19
N ASP A 571 -12.99 33.47 -18.00
CA ASP A 571 -13.78 34.48 -18.73
C ASP A 571 -13.38 34.58 -20.22
N ALA A 572 -14.20 35.24 -21.05
CA ALA A 572 -14.00 35.28 -22.50
C ALA A 572 -12.67 35.93 -22.94
N GLN A 573 -12.18 36.92 -22.18
CA GLN A 573 -10.93 37.60 -22.48
C GLN A 573 -9.73 36.70 -22.15
N SER A 574 -9.73 36.13 -20.94
CA SER A 574 -8.73 35.14 -20.51
C SER A 574 -8.68 33.94 -21.44
N LYS A 575 -9.84 33.43 -21.88
CA LYS A 575 -9.92 32.29 -22.80
C LYS A 575 -9.08 32.51 -24.04
N THR A 576 -9.13 33.70 -24.64
CA THR A 576 -8.34 34.00 -25.85
C THR A 576 -6.83 33.98 -25.58
N GLN A 577 -6.38 34.56 -24.46
CA GLN A 577 -4.96 34.58 -24.08
C GLN A 577 -4.44 33.17 -23.74
N ILE A 578 -5.22 32.39 -22.99
CA ILE A 578 -4.91 30.99 -22.65
C ILE A 578 -4.85 30.14 -23.91
N VAL A 579 -5.80 30.28 -24.84
CA VAL A 579 -5.80 29.55 -26.12
C VAL A 579 -4.56 29.89 -26.95
N ASN A 580 -4.16 31.16 -27.02
CA ASN A 580 -2.95 31.56 -27.74
C ASN A 580 -1.67 30.93 -27.15
N SER A 581 -1.56 30.92 -25.83
CA SER A 581 -0.46 30.23 -25.14
C SER A 581 -0.49 28.71 -25.37
N LEU A 582 -1.67 28.10 -25.25
CA LEU A 582 -1.88 26.67 -25.48
C LEU A 582 -1.46 26.29 -26.89
N ILE A 583 -1.85 27.06 -27.91
CA ILE A 583 -1.43 26.86 -29.30
C ILE A 583 0.10 26.90 -29.42
N LYS A 584 0.76 27.90 -28.81
CA LYS A 584 2.23 28.03 -28.86
C LYS A 584 2.92 26.79 -28.28
N TYR A 585 2.50 26.35 -27.10
CA TYR A 585 3.13 25.21 -26.44
C TYR A 585 2.78 23.87 -27.08
N VAL A 586 1.56 23.70 -27.60
CA VAL A 586 1.21 22.53 -28.42
C VAL A 586 2.12 22.46 -29.65
N LYS A 587 2.35 23.57 -30.37
CA LYS A 587 3.29 23.60 -31.50
C LYS A 587 4.73 23.27 -31.11
N SER A 588 5.18 23.73 -29.94
CA SER A 588 6.52 23.40 -29.42
C SER A 588 6.67 21.92 -29.04
N GLY A 589 5.56 21.23 -28.75
CA GLY A 589 5.53 19.83 -28.31
C GLY A 589 5.11 18.83 -29.37
N ALA A 590 4.65 19.31 -30.51
CA ALA A 590 4.07 18.49 -31.57
C ALA A 590 5.09 17.63 -32.29
N LEU A 591 6.28 18.17 -32.58
CA LEU A 591 7.26 17.48 -33.42
C LEU A 591 8.69 17.78 -32.99
N LEU A 592 9.62 16.86 -33.28
CA LEU A 592 11.03 17.04 -32.95
C LEU A 592 11.73 17.88 -34.03
N HIS A 593 12.08 19.13 -33.69
CA HIS A 593 12.81 20.02 -34.60
C HIS A 593 13.63 21.01 -33.76
N LYS A 594 14.80 20.54 -33.32
CA LYS A 594 15.62 21.18 -32.26
C LYS A 594 16.00 22.63 -32.60
N GLU A 595 16.36 22.90 -33.85
CA GLU A 595 16.71 24.22 -34.37
C GLU A 595 15.54 25.21 -34.40
N LYS A 596 14.29 24.73 -34.43
CA LYS A 596 13.07 25.54 -34.32
C LYS A 596 12.51 25.57 -32.90
N GLY A 597 13.24 25.03 -31.92
CA GLY A 597 12.80 25.02 -30.52
C GLY A 597 11.65 24.06 -30.24
N ARG A 598 11.54 22.96 -31.02
CA ARG A 598 10.46 21.98 -30.87
C ARG A 598 10.98 20.63 -30.38
N ILE A 599 10.19 19.98 -29.53
CA ILE A 599 10.45 18.66 -28.98
C ILE A 599 9.23 17.76 -29.21
N ASP A 600 9.45 16.46 -29.32
CA ASP A 600 8.36 15.49 -29.35
C ASP A 600 7.90 15.18 -27.92
N ALA A 601 6.94 15.99 -27.44
CA ALA A 601 6.34 15.85 -26.12
C ALA A 601 5.05 15.02 -26.13
N PHE A 602 4.57 14.60 -27.32
CA PHE A 602 3.35 13.81 -27.48
C PHE A 602 3.63 12.32 -27.72
N SER A 603 4.90 11.93 -27.83
CA SER A 603 5.32 10.54 -27.92
C SER A 603 4.69 9.62 -26.83
N PRO A 604 4.29 8.38 -27.18
CA PRO A 604 3.61 7.41 -26.32
C PRO A 604 4.37 7.09 -25.04
N ARG A 605 5.70 7.20 -25.05
CA ARG A 605 6.55 6.87 -23.89
C ARG A 605 6.20 7.66 -22.62
N PHE A 606 5.66 8.86 -22.75
CA PHE A 606 5.27 9.70 -21.60
C PHE A 606 3.93 9.32 -20.97
N ASP A 607 3.11 8.51 -21.65
CA ASP A 607 1.82 8.04 -21.14
C ASP A 607 1.92 6.63 -20.50
N ARG A 608 3.13 6.03 -20.46
CA ARG A 608 3.36 4.62 -20.04
C ARG A 608 3.80 4.39 -18.62
N TYR A 609 4.44 5.36 -17.98
CA TYR A 609 5.05 5.17 -16.66
C TYR A 609 4.02 5.07 -15.51
N ILE A 610 2.72 5.11 -15.80
CA ILE A 610 1.65 5.15 -14.81
C ILE A 610 0.71 3.98 -15.08
N SER A 611 0.91 2.88 -14.36
CA SER A 611 0.17 1.62 -14.47
C SER A 611 -1.29 1.68 -13.99
N SER A 612 -1.87 2.88 -13.85
CA SER A 612 -3.23 3.04 -13.34
C SER A 612 -4.26 3.16 -14.48
N PRO A 613 -5.33 2.35 -14.48
CA PRO A 613 -6.48 2.50 -15.37
C PRO A 613 -7.20 3.87 -15.29
N SER A 614 -6.90 4.67 -14.26
CA SER A 614 -7.49 6.00 -14.04
C SER A 614 -6.72 7.15 -14.71
N TYR A 615 -5.62 6.87 -15.42
CA TYR A 615 -4.78 7.92 -15.99
C TYR A 615 -5.45 8.64 -17.17
N ILE A 616 -5.61 9.96 -17.04
CA ILE A 616 -6.12 10.82 -18.10
C ILE A 616 -5.00 11.13 -19.10
N THR A 617 -5.19 10.75 -20.35
CA THR A 617 -4.24 11.02 -21.44
C THR A 617 -4.24 12.49 -21.83
N MET A 618 -3.17 12.95 -22.46
CA MET A 618 -3.11 14.31 -23.00
C MET A 618 -4.19 14.59 -24.03
N ALA A 619 -4.54 13.59 -24.84
CA ALA A 619 -5.62 13.68 -25.83
C ALA A 619 -6.96 14.08 -25.18
N PHE A 620 -7.24 13.58 -23.97
CA PHE A 620 -8.45 13.94 -23.23
C PHE A 620 -8.44 15.40 -22.73
N ASP A 621 -7.33 15.88 -22.14
CA ASP A 621 -7.23 17.29 -21.71
C ASP A 621 -7.40 18.24 -22.92
N LEU A 622 -6.81 17.90 -24.07
CA LEU A 622 -6.94 18.67 -25.32
C LEU A 622 -8.35 18.60 -25.93
N SER A 623 -9.03 17.45 -25.85
CA SER A 623 -10.38 17.31 -26.37
C SER A 623 -11.37 18.17 -25.58
N ILE A 624 -11.24 18.23 -24.25
CA ILE A 624 -12.02 19.13 -23.41
C ILE A 624 -11.78 20.58 -23.83
N ALA A 625 -10.53 21.00 -24.02
CA ALA A 625 -10.22 22.36 -24.47
C ALA A 625 -10.89 22.70 -25.81
N LEU A 626 -10.89 21.78 -26.79
CA LEU A 626 -11.56 21.97 -28.08
C LEU A 626 -13.09 22.15 -27.96
N HIS A 627 -13.73 21.51 -26.98
CA HIS A 627 -15.17 21.68 -26.74
C HIS A 627 -15.53 23.02 -26.07
N LEU A 628 -14.56 23.71 -25.46
CA LEU A 628 -14.80 24.92 -24.66
C LEU A 628 -14.54 26.24 -25.41
N ILE A 629 -14.04 26.15 -26.64
CA ILE A 629 -13.60 27.30 -27.47
C ILE A 629 -14.45 27.42 -28.74
N ASN A 630 -14.43 28.61 -29.36
CA ASN A 630 -15.24 28.88 -30.55
C ASN A 630 -14.68 28.20 -31.81
N ALA A 631 -15.46 28.14 -32.89
CA ALA A 631 -15.10 27.43 -34.12
C ALA A 631 -13.81 27.93 -34.80
N GLU A 632 -13.51 29.23 -34.70
CA GLU A 632 -12.27 29.80 -35.24
C GLU A 632 -11.05 29.32 -34.43
N GLN A 633 -11.14 29.40 -33.11
CA GLN A 633 -10.11 28.92 -32.18
C GLN A 633 -9.92 27.40 -32.25
N GLN A 634 -11.00 26.64 -32.42
CA GLN A 634 -10.97 25.20 -32.68
C GLN A 634 -10.08 24.89 -33.89
N ASN A 635 -10.25 25.64 -34.99
CA ASN A 635 -9.44 25.46 -36.19
C ASN A 635 -7.95 25.76 -35.97
N TYR A 636 -7.61 26.81 -35.20
CA TYR A 636 -6.22 27.11 -34.88
C TYR A 636 -5.57 26.07 -33.95
N LEU A 637 -6.28 25.62 -32.92
CA LEU A 637 -5.76 24.61 -31.99
C LEU A 637 -5.63 23.24 -32.65
N VAL A 638 -6.63 22.79 -33.42
CA VAL A 638 -6.52 21.52 -34.15
C VAL A 638 -5.40 21.56 -35.19
N ASN A 639 -5.16 22.72 -35.84
CA ASN A 639 -4.00 22.89 -36.73
C ASN A 639 -2.68 22.66 -35.99
N ALA A 640 -2.53 23.25 -34.81
CA ALA A 640 -1.34 23.06 -33.97
C ALA A 640 -1.18 21.61 -33.52
N ILE A 641 -2.28 20.93 -33.16
CA ILE A 641 -2.27 19.51 -32.80
C ILE A 641 -1.86 18.66 -34.00
N CYS A 642 -2.41 18.91 -35.19
CA CYS A 642 -2.10 18.18 -36.42
C CYS A 642 -0.67 18.41 -36.93
N GLU A 643 0.08 19.39 -36.41
CA GLU A 643 1.53 19.48 -36.65
C GLU A 643 2.30 18.30 -36.02
N THR A 644 1.66 17.48 -35.18
CA THR A 644 2.31 16.32 -34.57
C THR A 644 2.69 15.25 -35.58
N ASP A 645 3.80 14.57 -35.32
CA ASP A 645 4.23 13.37 -36.03
C ASP A 645 3.89 12.09 -35.25
N GLU A 646 3.13 12.21 -34.15
CA GLU A 646 2.69 11.08 -33.34
C GLU A 646 1.28 10.59 -33.73
N PRO A 647 1.14 9.50 -34.49
CA PRO A 647 -0.17 8.97 -34.89
C PRO A 647 -1.02 8.48 -33.72
N SER A 648 -0.42 7.94 -32.65
CA SER A 648 -1.21 7.39 -31.54
C SER A 648 -2.00 8.48 -30.82
N MET A 649 -1.38 9.65 -30.59
CA MET A 649 -2.01 10.79 -29.94
C MET A 649 -3.22 11.30 -30.73
N LEU A 650 -3.09 11.37 -32.07
CA LEU A 650 -4.19 11.73 -32.96
C LEU A 650 -5.30 10.68 -32.95
N ALA A 651 -4.95 9.39 -32.92
CA ALA A 651 -5.91 8.29 -32.88
C ALA A 651 -6.73 8.32 -31.57
N THR A 652 -6.08 8.49 -30.42
CA THR A 652 -6.76 8.62 -29.12
C THR A 652 -7.66 9.87 -29.06
N LEU A 653 -7.27 10.95 -29.75
CA LEU A 653 -8.03 12.20 -29.80
C LEU A 653 -9.27 12.10 -30.71
N LEU A 654 -9.17 11.39 -31.84
CA LEU A 654 -10.20 11.30 -32.89
C LEU A 654 -11.62 10.98 -32.39
N PRO A 655 -11.86 9.95 -31.53
CA PRO A 655 -13.22 9.61 -31.11
C PRO A 655 -13.86 10.68 -30.22
N ILE A 656 -13.06 11.50 -29.54
CA ILE A 656 -13.51 12.39 -28.46
C ILE A 656 -13.45 13.88 -28.80
N VAL A 657 -13.16 14.26 -30.06
CA VAL A 657 -13.18 15.66 -30.52
C VAL A 657 -14.54 16.07 -31.13
N PRO A 658 -14.83 17.39 -31.22
CA PRO A 658 -15.99 17.89 -31.95
C PRO A 658 -16.07 17.32 -33.37
N PHE A 659 -17.28 16.93 -33.80
CA PHE A 659 -17.50 16.25 -35.09
C PHE A 659 -16.93 17.02 -36.29
N SER A 660 -17.04 18.35 -36.29
CA SER A 660 -16.53 19.24 -37.34
C SER A 660 -15.02 19.14 -37.58
N LEU A 661 -14.26 18.63 -36.60
CA LEU A 661 -12.79 18.55 -36.65
C LEU A 661 -12.28 17.14 -37.02
N ARG A 662 -13.16 16.12 -36.98
CA ARG A 662 -12.76 14.71 -37.17
C ARG A 662 -12.13 14.46 -38.54
N SER A 663 -12.69 15.02 -39.60
CA SER A 663 -12.19 14.83 -40.98
C SER A 663 -10.71 15.22 -41.11
N LYS A 664 -10.33 16.34 -40.50
CA LYS A 664 -8.98 16.88 -40.52
C LYS A 664 -7.98 16.02 -39.75
N ILE A 665 -8.38 15.51 -38.58
CA ILE A 665 -7.55 14.58 -37.80
C ILE A 665 -7.40 13.26 -38.56
N THR A 666 -8.47 12.75 -39.17
CA THR A 666 -8.42 11.54 -40.02
C THR A 666 -7.50 11.71 -41.21
N GLU A 667 -7.55 12.86 -41.91
CA GLU A 667 -6.66 13.18 -43.02
C GLU A 667 -5.19 13.12 -42.56
N ARG A 668 -4.86 13.81 -41.46
CA ARG A 668 -3.50 13.80 -40.90
C ARG A 668 -3.03 12.42 -40.46
N ILE A 669 -3.89 11.60 -39.84
CA ILE A 669 -3.54 10.21 -39.47
C ILE A 669 -3.16 9.40 -40.72
N ASN A 670 -3.86 9.59 -41.84
CA ASN A 670 -3.59 8.86 -43.07
C ASN A 670 -2.35 9.38 -43.82
N GLU A 671 -1.95 10.63 -43.62
CA GLU A 671 -0.71 11.21 -44.15
C GLU A 671 0.54 10.66 -43.44
N LEU A 672 0.45 10.36 -42.14
CA LEU A 672 1.58 9.91 -41.33
C LEU A 672 1.93 8.43 -41.57
N THR A 673 2.79 8.16 -42.56
CA THR A 673 3.33 6.81 -42.77
C THR A 673 4.31 6.42 -41.65
N PRO A 674 4.64 5.12 -41.49
CA PRO A 674 5.63 4.69 -40.50
C PRO A 674 7.01 5.36 -40.63
N GLU A 675 7.37 5.84 -41.83
CA GLU A 675 8.61 6.56 -42.12
C GLU A 675 8.53 8.05 -41.75
N ASP A 676 7.35 8.65 -41.83
CA ASP A 676 7.10 10.07 -41.52
C ASP A 676 6.77 10.32 -40.04
N ALA A 677 6.50 9.24 -39.28
CA ALA A 677 6.16 9.30 -37.86
C ALA A 677 7.37 9.58 -36.95
N GLY A 678 7.10 10.08 -35.74
CA GLY A 678 8.13 10.25 -34.71
C GLY A 678 8.90 8.94 -34.41
N GLU A 679 10.15 9.06 -33.96
CA GLU A 679 10.99 7.90 -33.65
C GLU A 679 10.38 7.00 -32.56
N ILE A 680 10.54 5.68 -32.71
CA ILE A 680 10.19 4.69 -31.69
C ILE A 680 11.45 4.24 -30.94
N TYR A 681 11.35 4.04 -29.62
CA TYR A 681 12.46 3.60 -28.77
C TYR A 681 12.34 2.11 -28.38
N SER A 682 11.14 1.55 -28.51
CA SER A 682 10.83 0.18 -28.12
C SER A 682 9.81 -0.48 -29.06
N LEU A 683 9.80 -1.82 -29.08
CA LEU A 683 8.74 -2.58 -29.76
C LEU A 683 7.35 -2.20 -29.23
N THR A 684 7.27 -1.97 -27.91
CA THR A 684 6.03 -1.56 -27.26
C THR A 684 5.53 -0.22 -27.82
N ASP A 685 6.41 0.74 -28.19
CA ASP A 685 6.02 2.02 -28.86
C ASP A 685 5.23 1.78 -30.13
N MET A 686 5.77 0.93 -31.00
CA MET A 686 5.10 0.52 -32.23
C MET A 686 3.77 -0.20 -31.97
N GLN A 687 3.74 -1.10 -30.98
CA GLN A 687 2.53 -1.84 -30.62
C GLN A 687 1.42 -0.91 -30.13
N SER A 688 1.72 0.06 -29.25
CA SER A 688 0.72 1.04 -28.81
C SER A 688 0.20 1.91 -29.95
N ARG A 689 1.05 2.31 -30.91
CA ARG A 689 0.58 3.03 -32.11
C ARG A 689 -0.46 2.21 -32.87
N ILE A 690 -0.16 0.94 -33.11
CA ILE A 690 -1.10 0.03 -33.80
C ILE A 690 -2.40 -0.10 -32.99
N ASP A 691 -2.30 -0.29 -31.68
CA ASP A 691 -3.45 -0.42 -30.79
C ASP A 691 -4.37 0.80 -30.82
N GLU A 692 -3.81 2.01 -30.69
CA GLU A 692 -4.56 3.26 -30.72
C GLU A 692 -5.18 3.51 -32.09
N LEU A 693 -4.45 3.24 -33.18
CA LEU A 693 -4.97 3.36 -34.56
C LEU A 693 -6.13 2.40 -34.83
N LEU A 694 -6.01 1.14 -34.40
CA LEU A 694 -7.09 0.15 -34.50
C LEU A 694 -8.29 0.56 -33.62
N THR A 695 -8.06 1.07 -32.41
CA THR A 695 -9.13 1.54 -31.51
C THR A 695 -9.87 2.74 -32.12
N ALA A 696 -9.16 3.65 -32.77
CA ALA A 696 -9.73 4.81 -33.46
C ALA A 696 -10.44 4.45 -34.79
N GLY A 697 -10.31 3.21 -35.27
CA GLY A 697 -10.85 2.78 -36.57
C GLY A 697 -10.06 3.31 -37.77
N ALA A 698 -8.81 3.74 -37.58
CA ALA A 698 -7.95 4.25 -38.65
C ALA A 698 -7.34 3.09 -39.48
N VAL A 699 -8.20 2.38 -40.22
CA VAL A 699 -7.88 1.11 -40.92
C VAL A 699 -6.63 1.20 -41.80
N THR A 700 -6.55 2.23 -42.66
CA THR A 700 -5.44 2.38 -43.62
C THR A 700 -4.10 2.62 -42.92
N ALA A 701 -4.06 3.52 -41.94
CA ALA A 701 -2.87 3.77 -41.15
C ALA A 701 -2.47 2.52 -40.34
N ALA A 702 -3.40 1.91 -39.59
CA ALA A 702 -3.13 0.71 -38.80
C ALA A 702 -2.47 -0.40 -39.62
N GLU A 703 -2.97 -0.67 -40.82
CA GLU A 703 -2.39 -1.66 -41.74
C GLU A 703 -0.94 -1.34 -42.14
N ALA A 704 -0.61 -0.08 -42.38
CA ALA A 704 0.76 0.35 -42.69
C ALA A 704 1.72 0.13 -41.51
N TYR A 705 1.33 0.53 -40.28
CA TYR A 705 2.15 0.33 -39.09
C TYR A 705 2.29 -1.16 -38.71
N MET A 706 1.24 -1.96 -38.86
CA MET A 706 1.31 -3.42 -38.69
C MET A 706 2.33 -4.06 -39.63
N LYS A 707 2.42 -3.59 -40.88
CA LYS A 707 3.43 -4.05 -41.85
C LYS A 707 4.83 -3.62 -41.45
N SER A 708 5.00 -2.39 -40.95
CA SER A 708 6.30 -1.89 -40.46
C SER A 708 6.79 -2.66 -39.23
N GLU A 709 5.91 -2.92 -38.26
CA GLU A 709 6.21 -3.71 -37.06
C GLU A 709 6.82 -5.08 -37.40
N ARG A 710 6.31 -5.74 -38.44
CA ARG A 710 6.81 -7.04 -38.90
C ARG A 710 8.28 -7.03 -39.28
N ASN A 711 8.80 -5.88 -39.72
CA ASN A 711 10.19 -5.71 -40.13
C ASN A 711 11.12 -5.28 -38.98
N LEU A 712 10.58 -4.98 -37.79
CA LEU A 712 11.38 -4.57 -36.63
C LEU A 712 12.22 -5.72 -36.07
N LYS A 713 13.52 -5.46 -35.91
CA LYS A 713 14.50 -6.38 -35.32
C LYS A 713 14.51 -6.25 -33.79
N THR A 714 14.45 -7.38 -33.10
CA THR A 714 14.52 -7.48 -31.64
C THR A 714 15.77 -8.28 -31.23
N LEU A 715 16.22 -8.15 -29.97
CA LEU A 715 17.37 -8.90 -29.41
C LEU A 715 17.03 -10.39 -29.12
N GLY A 716 16.29 -11.03 -30.02
CA GLY A 716 15.76 -12.39 -29.86
C GLY A 716 14.24 -12.46 -30.05
N LYS A 717 13.67 -13.66 -29.90
CA LYS A 717 12.21 -13.87 -29.96
C LYS A 717 11.54 -13.23 -28.75
N VAL A 718 10.51 -12.43 -28.98
CA VAL A 718 9.68 -11.81 -27.94
C VAL A 718 8.44 -12.68 -27.73
N ARG A 719 8.26 -13.21 -26.52
CA ARG A 719 7.10 -14.05 -26.16
C ARG A 719 5.79 -13.26 -26.32
N GLY A 720 4.73 -13.88 -26.84
CA GLY A 720 3.43 -13.23 -27.05
C GLY A 720 3.34 -12.29 -28.26
N ARG A 721 4.45 -11.98 -28.94
CA ARG A 721 4.46 -11.08 -30.12
C ARG A 721 3.57 -11.60 -31.25
N GLU A 722 3.59 -12.91 -31.53
CA GLU A 722 2.78 -13.50 -32.60
C GLU A 722 1.29 -13.61 -32.24
N ILE A 723 0.96 -13.77 -30.95
CA ILE A 723 -0.43 -13.71 -30.46
C ILE A 723 -0.99 -12.29 -30.64
N LEU A 724 -0.20 -11.28 -30.27
CA LEU A 724 -0.60 -9.88 -30.44
C LEU A 724 -0.78 -9.51 -31.92
N ARG A 725 0.07 -10.01 -32.82
CA ARG A 725 -0.11 -9.86 -34.27
C ARG A 725 -1.39 -10.51 -34.77
N LEU A 726 -1.70 -11.73 -34.30
CA LEU A 726 -2.97 -12.39 -34.63
C LEU A 726 -4.16 -11.54 -34.18
N GLN A 727 -4.10 -10.96 -32.98
CA GLN A 727 -5.14 -10.03 -32.49
C GLN A 727 -5.25 -8.78 -33.38
N TYR A 728 -4.13 -8.18 -33.79
CA TYR A 728 -4.14 -7.03 -34.70
C TYR A 728 -4.75 -7.37 -36.07
N ASP A 729 -4.37 -8.51 -36.65
CA ASP A 729 -4.90 -8.98 -37.93
C ASP A 729 -6.43 -9.18 -37.84
N LEU A 730 -6.93 -9.83 -36.77
CA LEU A 730 -8.35 -10.06 -36.56
C LEU A 730 -9.13 -8.77 -36.30
N ARG A 731 -8.57 -7.81 -35.54
CA ARG A 731 -9.17 -6.47 -35.34
C ARG A 731 -9.27 -5.71 -36.65
N LEU A 732 -8.23 -5.73 -37.47
CA LEU A 732 -8.23 -5.08 -38.77
C LEU A 732 -9.31 -5.69 -39.69
N MET A 733 -9.40 -7.02 -39.76
CA MET A 733 -10.46 -7.72 -40.50
C MET A 733 -11.85 -7.37 -40.00
N PHE A 734 -12.02 -7.24 -38.67
CA PHE A 734 -13.29 -6.87 -38.05
C PHE A 734 -13.70 -5.45 -38.47
N LEU A 735 -12.78 -4.49 -38.41
CA LEU A 735 -13.02 -3.10 -38.85
C LEU A 735 -13.32 -3.01 -40.35
N LYS A 736 -12.67 -3.84 -41.18
CA LYS A 736 -12.95 -3.97 -42.62
C LYS A 736 -14.24 -4.76 -42.93
N LYS A 737 -14.93 -5.28 -41.91
CA LYS A 737 -16.14 -6.12 -42.03
C LYS A 737 -15.92 -7.41 -42.84
N GLU A 738 -14.72 -7.97 -42.77
CA GLU A 738 -14.34 -9.20 -43.49
C GLU A 738 -14.76 -10.46 -42.70
N TRP A 739 -16.05 -10.59 -42.40
CA TRP A 739 -16.59 -11.61 -41.49
C TRP A 739 -16.18 -13.04 -41.86
N GLU A 740 -16.29 -13.41 -43.13
CA GLU A 740 -15.93 -14.74 -43.63
C GLU A 740 -14.43 -15.06 -43.46
N LYS A 741 -13.56 -14.05 -43.55
CA LYS A 741 -12.13 -14.24 -43.31
C LYS A 741 -11.83 -14.51 -41.85
N ILE A 742 -12.54 -13.86 -40.93
CA ILE A 742 -12.43 -14.09 -39.48
C ILE A 742 -12.93 -15.49 -39.12
N ILE A 743 -14.10 -15.87 -39.64
CA ILE A 743 -14.73 -17.17 -39.37
C ILE A 743 -13.78 -18.32 -39.75
N ASN A 744 -13.16 -18.21 -40.91
CA ASN A 744 -12.31 -19.27 -41.46
C ASN A 744 -10.80 -19.09 -41.17
N HIS A 745 -10.40 -18.11 -40.35
CA HIS A 745 -8.99 -17.81 -40.12
C HIS A 745 -8.27 -18.98 -39.42
N PRO A 746 -7.13 -19.48 -39.95
CA PRO A 746 -6.36 -20.54 -39.32
C PRO A 746 -5.46 -20.00 -38.19
N ILE A 747 -4.96 -20.89 -37.32
CA ILE A 747 -3.88 -20.57 -36.37
C ILE A 747 -2.58 -20.36 -37.19
N PRO A 748 -1.89 -19.21 -37.07
CA PRO A 748 -0.63 -18.98 -37.78
C PRO A 748 0.45 -20.03 -37.45
N ALA A 749 1.26 -20.39 -38.45
CA ALA A 749 2.29 -21.42 -38.32
C ALA A 749 3.43 -21.05 -37.35
N ASP A 750 3.66 -19.75 -37.15
CA ASP A 750 4.75 -19.20 -36.35
C ASP A 750 4.44 -19.21 -34.84
N ILE A 751 3.21 -19.57 -34.45
CA ILE A 751 2.78 -19.70 -33.05
C ILE A 751 3.41 -20.93 -32.41
N THR A 752 4.05 -20.73 -31.26
CA THR A 752 4.73 -21.83 -30.55
C THR A 752 3.73 -22.84 -29.97
N PRO A 753 4.13 -24.11 -29.75
CA PRO A 753 3.22 -25.12 -29.17
C PRO A 753 2.56 -24.69 -27.86
N HIS A 754 3.26 -23.89 -27.03
CA HIS A 754 2.76 -23.41 -25.74
C HIS A 754 1.77 -22.24 -25.86
N GLU A 755 1.67 -21.58 -27.02
CA GLU A 755 0.80 -20.42 -27.29
C GLU A 755 -0.45 -20.82 -28.10
N LYS A 756 -0.56 -22.09 -28.55
CA LYS A 756 -1.68 -22.56 -29.39
C LYS A 756 -3.05 -22.43 -28.73
N ASP A 757 -3.13 -22.72 -27.43
CA ASP A 757 -4.40 -22.63 -26.69
C ASP A 757 -4.87 -21.18 -26.59
N GLU A 758 -3.96 -20.25 -26.36
CA GLU A 758 -4.22 -18.81 -26.32
C GLU A 758 -4.65 -18.29 -27.71
N ALA A 759 -3.95 -18.71 -28.76
CA ALA A 759 -4.33 -18.39 -30.15
C ALA A 759 -5.74 -18.90 -30.49
N SER A 760 -6.10 -20.09 -30.02
CA SER A 760 -7.42 -20.67 -30.21
C SER A 760 -8.51 -19.89 -29.49
N ASP A 761 -8.24 -19.39 -28.28
CA ASP A 761 -9.19 -18.56 -27.54
C ASP A 761 -9.39 -17.19 -28.21
N VAL A 762 -8.30 -16.57 -28.69
CA VAL A 762 -8.37 -15.33 -29.47
C VAL A 762 -9.22 -15.51 -30.72
N LEU A 763 -9.01 -16.58 -31.49
CA LEU A 763 -9.83 -16.88 -32.66
C LEU A 763 -11.29 -17.13 -32.30
N ALA A 764 -11.55 -17.90 -31.24
CA ALA A 764 -12.91 -18.15 -30.76
C ALA A 764 -13.64 -16.85 -30.39
N HIS A 765 -12.95 -15.94 -29.70
CA HIS A 765 -13.48 -14.61 -29.35
C HIS A 765 -13.88 -13.82 -30.59
N PHE A 766 -12.97 -13.68 -31.57
CA PHE A 766 -13.26 -12.92 -32.79
C PHE A 766 -14.30 -13.59 -33.69
N ARG A 767 -14.37 -14.93 -33.71
CA ARG A 767 -15.43 -15.66 -34.41
C ARG A 767 -16.80 -15.39 -33.81
N ALA A 768 -16.91 -15.43 -32.48
CA ALA A 768 -18.14 -15.07 -31.79
C ALA A 768 -18.54 -13.61 -32.07
N LEU A 769 -17.59 -12.66 -32.06
CA LEU A 769 -17.86 -11.27 -32.45
C LEU A 769 -18.33 -11.15 -33.91
N ALA A 770 -17.70 -11.87 -34.84
CA ALA A 770 -18.07 -11.86 -36.25
C ALA A 770 -19.48 -12.41 -36.48
N PHE A 771 -19.84 -13.53 -35.83
CA PHE A 771 -21.20 -14.08 -35.89
C PHE A 771 -22.24 -13.18 -35.23
N LEU A 772 -21.85 -12.33 -34.29
CA LEU A 772 -22.77 -11.36 -33.68
C LEU A 772 -23.02 -10.16 -34.60
N SER A 773 -22.03 -9.79 -35.42
CA SER A 773 -22.01 -8.52 -36.18
C SER A 773 -22.28 -8.65 -37.67
N CYS A 774 -22.33 -9.87 -38.23
CA CYS A 774 -22.55 -10.09 -39.65
C CYS A 774 -24.02 -9.90 -40.08
N ASP A 775 -24.26 -9.90 -41.39
CA ASP A 775 -25.60 -9.67 -41.97
C ASP A 775 -26.61 -10.79 -41.61
N THR A 776 -26.13 -12.00 -41.31
CA THR A 776 -26.94 -13.13 -40.82
C THR A 776 -26.47 -13.55 -39.43
N PRO A 777 -26.78 -12.77 -38.39
CA PRO A 777 -26.19 -12.95 -37.08
C PRO A 777 -26.64 -14.25 -36.42
N ASN A 778 -25.74 -14.88 -35.65
CA ASN A 778 -26.02 -16.03 -34.80
C ASN A 778 -25.68 -15.68 -33.34
N PRO A 779 -26.58 -14.94 -32.64
CA PRO A 779 -26.31 -14.50 -31.28
C PRO A 779 -26.32 -15.66 -30.27
N ILE A 780 -27.03 -16.77 -30.57
CA ILE A 780 -27.01 -17.98 -29.73
C ILE A 780 -25.62 -18.62 -29.72
N PHE A 781 -25.01 -18.80 -30.89
CA PHE A 781 -23.63 -19.28 -30.99
C PHE A 781 -22.67 -18.37 -30.23
N SER A 782 -22.77 -17.06 -30.48
CA SER A 782 -21.90 -16.05 -29.88
C SER A 782 -22.00 -16.04 -28.36
N ARG A 783 -23.22 -16.06 -27.82
CA ARG A 783 -23.48 -16.16 -26.37
C ARG A 783 -22.83 -17.38 -25.75
N ASN A 784 -23.06 -18.56 -26.34
CA ASN A 784 -22.53 -19.82 -25.80
C ASN A 784 -20.99 -19.83 -25.85
N GLU A 785 -20.39 -19.26 -26.89
CA GLU A 785 -18.94 -19.19 -27.03
C GLU A 785 -18.32 -18.19 -26.04
N PHE A 786 -18.92 -17.01 -25.83
CA PHE A 786 -18.48 -16.07 -24.80
C PHE A 786 -18.62 -16.65 -23.39
N GLU A 787 -19.68 -17.42 -23.12
CA GLU A 787 -19.85 -18.14 -21.85
C GLU A 787 -18.78 -19.23 -21.67
N ARG A 788 -18.47 -20.00 -22.72
CA ARG A 788 -17.38 -21.00 -22.70
C ARG A 788 -16.04 -20.35 -22.39
N LEU A 789 -15.72 -19.25 -23.08
CA LEU A 789 -14.50 -18.47 -22.85
C LEU A 789 -14.49 -17.88 -21.43
N PHE A 790 -15.61 -17.32 -20.98
CA PHE A 790 -15.73 -16.76 -19.63
C PHE A 790 -15.47 -17.82 -18.55
N ASN A 791 -16.01 -19.02 -18.70
CA ASN A 791 -15.78 -20.12 -17.78
C ASN A 791 -14.32 -20.59 -17.76
N LYS A 792 -13.60 -20.46 -18.88
CA LYS A 792 -12.15 -20.75 -18.94
C LYS A 792 -11.34 -19.68 -18.23
N GLN A 793 -11.66 -18.41 -18.47
CA GLN A 793 -11.01 -17.26 -17.82
C GLN A 793 -12.01 -16.08 -17.76
N PRO A 794 -12.51 -15.73 -16.56
CA PRO A 794 -13.43 -14.61 -16.38
C PRO A 794 -12.80 -13.26 -16.74
N SER A 795 -13.48 -12.42 -17.52
CA SER A 795 -13.07 -11.04 -17.82
C SER A 795 -14.26 -10.13 -18.12
N ILE A 796 -14.10 -8.81 -17.96
CA ILE A 796 -15.16 -7.83 -18.27
C ILE A 796 -15.54 -7.88 -19.74
N SER A 797 -14.56 -8.01 -20.63
CA SER A 797 -14.78 -8.10 -22.07
C SER A 797 -15.71 -9.27 -22.42
N ARG A 798 -15.47 -10.45 -21.85
CA ARG A 798 -16.27 -11.66 -22.10
C ARG A 798 -17.69 -11.53 -21.55
N VAL A 799 -17.87 -10.99 -20.33
CA VAL A 799 -19.22 -10.73 -19.77
C VAL A 799 -19.97 -9.70 -20.61
N THR A 800 -19.30 -8.64 -21.03
CA THR A 800 -19.91 -7.56 -21.82
C THR A 800 -20.38 -8.08 -23.18
N ASN A 801 -19.55 -8.88 -23.85
CA ASN A 801 -19.88 -9.47 -25.14
C ASN A 801 -20.93 -10.58 -25.01
N TRP A 802 -20.91 -11.35 -23.92
CA TRP A 802 -22.01 -12.26 -23.58
C TRP A 802 -23.34 -11.50 -23.42
N LEU A 803 -23.33 -10.38 -22.68
CA LEU A 803 -24.51 -9.55 -22.49
C LEU A 803 -24.99 -8.92 -23.80
N ALA A 804 -24.08 -8.49 -24.67
CA ALA A 804 -24.42 -7.99 -25.99
C ALA A 804 -25.14 -9.07 -26.83
N ALA A 805 -24.64 -10.30 -26.81
CA ALA A 805 -25.28 -11.43 -27.49
C ALA A 805 -26.65 -11.78 -26.88
N GLU A 806 -26.77 -11.79 -25.56
CA GLU A 806 -28.05 -12.04 -24.88
C GLU A 806 -29.07 -10.94 -25.19
N LEU A 807 -28.67 -9.67 -25.17
CA LEU A 807 -29.54 -8.55 -25.56
C LEU A 807 -30.04 -8.67 -26.99
N GLN A 808 -29.21 -9.11 -27.94
CA GLN A 808 -29.63 -9.33 -29.32
C GLN A 808 -30.59 -10.54 -29.49
N ILE A 809 -30.56 -11.52 -28.57
CA ILE A 809 -31.55 -12.60 -28.53
C ILE A 809 -32.90 -12.08 -28.00
N LEU A 810 -32.85 -11.24 -26.95
CA LEU A 810 -34.03 -10.67 -26.31
C LEU A 810 -34.72 -9.63 -27.20
N ILE A 811 -33.94 -8.81 -27.91
CA ILE A 811 -34.40 -7.72 -28.77
C ILE A 811 -34.58 -8.26 -30.20
N GLN A 812 -35.76 -8.81 -30.51
CA GLN A 812 -36.10 -9.34 -31.84
C GLN A 812 -36.71 -8.29 -32.78
N GLY A 813 -36.23 -7.04 -32.73
CA GLY A 813 -36.80 -5.94 -33.51
C GLY A 813 -36.37 -4.57 -33.00
N ASP A 814 -37.27 -3.86 -32.32
CA ASP A 814 -37.01 -2.51 -31.83
C ASP A 814 -36.15 -2.53 -30.56
N THR A 815 -35.01 -1.83 -30.60
CA THR A 815 -34.08 -1.69 -29.47
C THR A 815 -34.74 -1.12 -28.21
N PHE A 816 -35.80 -0.31 -28.37
CA PHE A 816 -36.51 0.35 -27.28
C PHE A 816 -37.93 -0.20 -27.08
N GLU A 817 -38.25 -1.40 -27.55
CA GLU A 817 -39.51 -2.06 -27.18
C GLU A 817 -39.39 -2.71 -25.79
N LEU A 818 -40.52 -2.79 -25.08
CA LEU A 818 -40.59 -3.45 -23.77
C LEU A 818 -40.72 -4.96 -23.96
N LEU A 819 -39.91 -5.73 -23.24
CA LEU A 819 -40.04 -7.17 -23.20
C LEU A 819 -41.36 -7.56 -22.51
N THR A 820 -42.06 -8.54 -23.08
CA THR A 820 -43.30 -9.08 -22.54
C THR A 820 -43.28 -10.61 -22.54
N GLY A 821 -44.15 -11.24 -21.75
CA GLY A 821 -44.30 -12.70 -21.72
C GLY A 821 -43.00 -13.46 -21.39
N GLU A 822 -42.69 -14.48 -22.18
CA GLU A 822 -41.48 -15.30 -22.01
C GLU A 822 -40.18 -14.50 -22.17
N ALA A 823 -40.16 -13.49 -23.04
CA ALA A 823 -39.00 -12.63 -23.25
C ALA A 823 -38.68 -11.78 -22.01
N TYR A 824 -39.71 -11.32 -21.29
CA TYR A 824 -39.52 -10.63 -20.00
C TYR A 824 -38.88 -11.55 -18.96
N SER A 825 -39.39 -12.78 -18.82
CA SER A 825 -38.82 -13.77 -17.90
C SER A 825 -37.37 -14.12 -18.24
N ALA A 826 -37.04 -14.24 -19.53
CA ALA A 826 -35.68 -14.44 -20.00
C ALA A 826 -34.78 -13.23 -19.68
N GLY A 827 -35.28 -12.00 -19.85
CA GLY A 827 -34.56 -10.78 -19.49
C GLY A 827 -34.26 -10.66 -17.99
N VAL A 828 -35.21 -11.03 -17.12
CA VAL A 828 -34.97 -11.10 -15.66
C VAL A 828 -33.90 -12.15 -15.33
N ALA A 829 -33.95 -13.33 -15.97
CA ALA A 829 -32.92 -14.35 -15.80
C ALA A 829 -31.54 -13.87 -16.28
N ALA A 830 -31.49 -13.06 -17.34
CA ALA A 830 -30.26 -12.45 -17.83
C ALA A 830 -29.64 -11.47 -16.81
N VAL A 831 -30.45 -10.70 -16.07
CA VAL A 831 -29.97 -9.84 -14.96
C VAL A 831 -29.28 -10.69 -13.89
N SER A 832 -29.95 -11.74 -13.40
CA SER A 832 -29.37 -12.61 -12.36
C SER A 832 -28.10 -13.32 -12.83
N LYS A 833 -28.05 -13.74 -14.11
CA LYS A 833 -26.85 -14.36 -14.68
C LYS A 833 -25.72 -13.35 -14.87
N LEU A 834 -26.02 -12.12 -15.28
CA LEU A 834 -25.05 -11.03 -15.36
C LEU A 834 -24.41 -10.77 -13.98
N GLU A 835 -25.23 -10.63 -12.92
CA GLU A 835 -24.73 -10.44 -11.55
C GLU A 835 -23.84 -11.60 -11.09
N ALA A 836 -24.23 -12.85 -11.39
CA ALA A 836 -23.46 -14.04 -11.07
C ALA A 836 -22.15 -14.17 -11.87
N MET A 837 -22.09 -13.64 -13.10
CA MET A 837 -20.85 -13.54 -13.86
C MET A 837 -19.96 -12.43 -13.31
N LEU A 838 -20.52 -11.25 -13.05
CA LEU A 838 -19.78 -10.10 -12.52
C LEU A 838 -19.18 -10.37 -11.14
N SER A 839 -19.80 -11.19 -10.29
CA SER A 839 -19.23 -11.61 -9.00
C SER A 839 -17.95 -12.46 -9.14
N LYS A 840 -17.75 -13.10 -10.30
CA LYS A 840 -16.54 -13.88 -10.61
C LYS A 840 -15.44 -13.05 -11.26
N VAL A 841 -15.73 -11.82 -11.68
CA VAL A 841 -14.76 -10.92 -12.34
C VAL A 841 -14.02 -10.08 -11.30
N THR A 842 -12.70 -10.00 -11.45
CA THR A 842 -11.82 -9.27 -10.52
C THR A 842 -11.48 -7.86 -10.98
N GLU A 843 -11.66 -7.56 -12.27
CA GLU A 843 -11.47 -6.23 -12.85
C GLU A 843 -12.47 -5.21 -12.28
N ASP A 844 -12.20 -3.91 -12.46
CA ASP A 844 -13.17 -2.86 -12.17
C ASP A 844 -14.34 -2.92 -13.18
N ASN A 845 -15.57 -2.94 -12.67
CA ASN A 845 -16.80 -3.02 -13.46
C ASN A 845 -17.21 -1.66 -14.07
N ASN A 846 -16.34 -0.65 -14.03
CA ASN A 846 -16.55 0.69 -14.59
C ASN A 846 -16.25 0.80 -16.09
N ASN A 847 -16.71 -0.17 -16.88
CA ASN A 847 -16.58 -0.15 -18.32
C ASN A 847 -17.81 0.51 -18.99
N GLU A 848 -17.60 1.49 -19.89
CA GLU A 848 -18.69 2.25 -20.50
C GLU A 848 -19.64 1.37 -21.33
N THR A 849 -19.09 0.41 -22.08
CA THR A 849 -19.83 -0.54 -22.90
C THR A 849 -20.72 -1.41 -22.04
N LEU A 850 -20.18 -1.95 -20.93
CA LEU A 850 -20.95 -2.72 -19.96
C LEU A 850 -22.09 -1.88 -19.38
N LYS A 851 -21.81 -0.65 -18.93
CA LYS A 851 -22.83 0.25 -18.34
C LYS A 851 -23.93 0.60 -19.34
N CYS A 852 -23.60 0.88 -20.60
CA CYS A 852 -24.58 1.11 -21.66
C CYS A 852 -25.44 -0.14 -21.92
N ASN A 853 -24.84 -1.32 -22.02
CA ASN A 853 -25.58 -2.57 -22.24
C ASN A 853 -26.47 -2.93 -21.04
N THR A 854 -25.99 -2.75 -19.80
CA THR A 854 -26.79 -2.94 -18.59
C THR A 854 -27.95 -1.94 -18.52
N ALA A 855 -27.71 -0.67 -18.84
CA ALA A 855 -28.78 0.33 -18.91
C ALA A 855 -29.82 -0.04 -19.98
N LEU A 856 -29.39 -0.53 -21.15
CA LEU A 856 -30.29 -1.03 -22.19
C LEU A 856 -31.12 -2.23 -21.70
N LEU A 857 -30.52 -3.18 -21.00
CA LEU A 857 -31.24 -4.32 -20.40
C LEU A 857 -32.36 -3.84 -19.45
N HIS A 858 -32.06 -2.90 -18.56
CA HIS A 858 -33.07 -2.31 -17.68
C HIS A 858 -34.12 -1.50 -18.43
N LEU A 859 -33.74 -0.82 -19.53
CA LEU A 859 -34.71 -0.14 -20.39
C LEU A 859 -35.68 -1.13 -21.00
N VAL A 860 -35.22 -2.19 -21.64
CA VAL A 860 -36.15 -3.15 -22.29
C VAL A 860 -37.00 -3.91 -21.27
N LEU A 861 -36.56 -4.04 -20.01
CA LEU A 861 -37.36 -4.59 -18.90
C LEU A 861 -38.38 -3.59 -18.30
N GLY A 862 -38.36 -2.32 -18.72
CA GLY A 862 -39.23 -1.27 -18.19
C GLY A 862 -38.75 -0.63 -16.88
N GLU A 863 -37.59 -1.03 -16.37
CA GLU A 863 -36.96 -0.48 -15.16
C GLU A 863 -36.24 0.85 -15.45
N THR A 864 -37.00 1.80 -15.99
CA THR A 864 -36.49 3.04 -16.61
C THR A 864 -35.70 3.92 -15.63
N GLU A 865 -36.11 4.00 -14.37
CA GLU A 865 -35.37 4.78 -13.36
C GLU A 865 -33.99 4.19 -13.06
N LYS A 866 -33.87 2.86 -12.98
CA LYS A 866 -32.57 2.19 -12.77
C LYS A 866 -31.63 2.47 -13.93
N ALA A 867 -32.13 2.37 -15.16
CA ALA A 867 -31.36 2.71 -16.35
C ALA A 867 -30.88 4.17 -16.34
N LEU A 868 -31.77 5.11 -16.02
CA LEU A 868 -31.41 6.53 -15.91
C LEU A 868 -30.38 6.78 -14.81
N ASN A 869 -30.47 6.10 -13.67
CA ASN A 869 -29.50 6.20 -12.58
C ASN A 869 -28.12 5.68 -12.99
N ILE A 870 -28.05 4.54 -13.68
CA ILE A 870 -26.78 4.01 -14.22
C ILE A 870 -26.15 5.03 -15.18
N LEU A 871 -26.96 5.57 -16.11
CA LEU A 871 -26.47 6.51 -17.13
C LEU A 871 -26.10 7.88 -16.55
N SER A 872 -26.78 8.33 -15.49
CA SER A 872 -26.54 9.64 -14.87
C SER A 872 -25.41 9.60 -13.85
N GLY A 873 -25.23 8.47 -13.17
CA GLY A 873 -24.14 8.25 -12.21
C GLY A 873 -22.80 7.89 -12.85
N PHE A 874 -22.74 7.71 -14.17
CA PHE A 874 -21.53 7.32 -14.89
C PHE A 874 -21.12 8.39 -15.91
N GLN A 875 -19.84 8.78 -15.90
CA GLN A 875 -19.29 9.72 -16.87
C GLN A 875 -18.87 8.97 -18.14
N PHE A 876 -19.45 9.30 -19.28
CA PHE A 876 -19.09 8.66 -20.56
C PHE A 876 -18.04 9.50 -21.27
N ILE A 877 -17.03 8.84 -21.86
CA ILE A 877 -15.96 9.47 -22.64
C ILE A 877 -16.10 9.05 -24.11
N MET A 878 -16.28 7.75 -24.37
CA MET A 878 -16.33 7.20 -25.74
C MET A 878 -17.77 6.99 -26.23
N LEU A 879 -18.67 6.52 -25.37
CA LEU A 879 -20.06 6.19 -25.74
C LEU A 879 -21.06 7.29 -25.38
N GLN A 880 -20.65 8.55 -25.48
CA GLN A 880 -21.47 9.70 -25.07
C GLN A 880 -22.76 9.83 -25.89
N ASP A 881 -22.73 9.53 -27.19
CA ASP A 881 -23.91 9.57 -28.05
C ASP A 881 -24.93 8.49 -27.69
N THR A 882 -24.46 7.26 -27.44
CA THR A 882 -25.27 6.11 -27.03
C THR A 882 -25.89 6.34 -25.66
N ALA A 883 -25.08 6.79 -24.69
CA ALA A 883 -25.58 7.13 -23.36
C ALA A 883 -26.61 8.26 -23.41
N SER A 884 -26.41 9.27 -24.27
CA SER A 884 -27.36 10.37 -24.45
C SER A 884 -28.66 9.91 -25.11
N ALA A 885 -28.58 9.03 -26.11
CA ALA A 885 -29.75 8.41 -26.73
C ALA A 885 -30.58 7.63 -25.69
N TYR A 886 -29.94 6.80 -24.86
CA TYR A 886 -30.62 6.03 -23.83
C TYR A 886 -31.19 6.93 -22.73
N LYS A 887 -30.49 8.00 -22.33
CA LYS A 887 -31.03 9.02 -21.40
C LYS A 887 -32.28 9.70 -21.97
N ALA A 888 -32.26 10.09 -23.24
CA ALA A 888 -33.41 10.71 -23.89
C ALA A 888 -34.63 9.77 -23.90
N VAL A 889 -34.43 8.50 -24.24
CA VAL A 889 -35.49 7.48 -24.18
C VAL A 889 -36.00 7.28 -22.75
N SER A 890 -35.12 7.26 -21.75
CA SER A 890 -35.50 7.21 -20.34
C SER A 890 -36.36 8.40 -19.93
N TYR A 891 -35.94 9.63 -20.26
CA TYR A 891 -36.71 10.84 -19.98
C TYR A 891 -38.10 10.81 -20.62
N TYR A 892 -38.18 10.38 -21.89
CA TYR A 892 -39.45 10.24 -22.59
C TYR A 892 -40.40 9.27 -21.89
N ARG A 893 -39.92 8.08 -21.51
CA ARG A 893 -40.72 7.05 -20.81
C ARG A 893 -41.15 7.47 -19.40
N LEU A 894 -40.41 8.36 -18.76
CA LEU A 894 -40.78 9.00 -17.49
C LEU A 894 -41.70 10.22 -17.66
N GLY A 895 -42.21 10.48 -18.88
CA GLY A 895 -43.11 11.60 -19.17
C GLY A 895 -42.44 12.97 -19.32
N ARG A 896 -41.11 13.01 -19.42
CA ARG A 896 -40.30 14.25 -19.48
C ARG A 896 -39.87 14.59 -20.91
N LEU A 897 -40.83 14.85 -21.79
CA LEU A 897 -40.60 15.05 -23.22
C LEU A 897 -39.65 16.22 -23.55
N LEU A 898 -39.71 17.32 -22.78
CA LEU A 898 -38.83 18.48 -22.99
C LEU A 898 -37.36 18.13 -22.70
N GLU A 899 -37.09 17.41 -21.61
CA GLU A 899 -35.75 16.95 -21.24
C GLU A 899 -35.21 15.96 -22.28
N ALA A 900 -36.06 15.07 -22.78
CA ALA A 900 -35.70 14.10 -23.81
C ALA A 900 -35.25 14.77 -25.12
N ASN A 901 -36.03 15.74 -25.62
CA ASN A 901 -35.66 16.47 -26.84
C ASN A 901 -34.42 17.35 -26.63
N ALA A 902 -34.31 18.03 -25.49
CA ALA A 902 -33.13 18.85 -25.18
C ALA A 902 -31.84 18.01 -25.11
N ALA A 903 -31.92 16.79 -24.56
CA ALA A 903 -30.79 15.87 -24.52
C ALA A 903 -30.36 15.43 -25.93
N LEU A 904 -31.32 15.12 -26.82
CA LEU A 904 -31.02 14.77 -28.21
C LEU A 904 -30.48 15.95 -29.01
N ASP A 905 -31.06 17.14 -28.87
CA ASP A 905 -30.60 18.33 -29.59
C ASP A 905 -29.16 18.68 -29.20
N THR A 906 -28.84 18.59 -27.90
CA THR A 906 -27.47 18.78 -27.39
C THR A 906 -26.52 17.72 -27.94
N ALA A 907 -26.92 16.45 -27.90
CA ALA A 907 -26.08 15.35 -28.39
C ALA A 907 -25.84 15.42 -29.90
N GLU A 908 -26.86 15.70 -30.70
CA GLU A 908 -26.72 15.84 -32.15
C GLU A 908 -25.90 17.07 -32.55
N HIS A 909 -25.97 18.15 -31.77
CA HIS A 909 -25.10 19.30 -31.98
C HIS A 909 -23.62 18.97 -31.75
N ILE A 910 -23.32 18.18 -30.71
CA ILE A 910 -21.93 17.84 -30.32
C ILE A 910 -21.36 16.71 -31.19
N PHE A 911 -22.12 15.64 -31.39
CA PHE A 911 -21.65 14.39 -32.00
C PHE A 911 -22.08 14.22 -33.47
N GLY A 912 -22.99 15.07 -33.96
CA GLY A 912 -23.69 14.86 -35.22
C GLY A 912 -24.85 13.87 -35.10
N ILE A 913 -25.58 13.66 -36.20
CA ILE A 913 -26.69 12.71 -36.25
C ILE A 913 -26.13 11.29 -36.42
N THR A 914 -25.93 10.59 -35.31
CA THR A 914 -25.49 9.18 -35.31
C THR A 914 -26.69 8.22 -35.45
N GLY A 915 -26.44 6.97 -35.84
CA GLY A 915 -27.51 5.98 -36.02
C GLY A 915 -28.36 5.76 -34.75
N VAL A 916 -27.74 5.75 -33.57
CA VAL A 916 -28.42 5.57 -32.28
C VAL A 916 -29.20 6.82 -31.85
N LEU A 917 -28.69 8.02 -32.12
CA LEU A 917 -29.40 9.28 -31.87
C LEU A 917 -30.62 9.41 -32.78
N ALA A 918 -30.46 9.08 -34.07
CA ALA A 918 -31.57 9.05 -35.03
C ALA A 918 -32.62 8.00 -34.65
N ALA A 919 -32.20 6.83 -34.17
CA ALA A 919 -33.09 5.78 -33.65
C ALA A 919 -33.90 6.27 -32.45
N ALA A 920 -33.24 6.87 -31.44
CA ALA A 920 -33.92 7.43 -30.28
C ALA A 920 -34.89 8.57 -30.65
N ARG A 921 -34.48 9.48 -31.57
CA ARG A 921 -35.35 10.56 -32.05
C ARG A 921 -36.59 10.02 -32.77
N ASN A 922 -36.43 9.01 -33.62
CA ASN A 922 -37.55 8.36 -34.31
C ASN A 922 -38.48 7.63 -33.33
N TYR A 923 -37.94 6.93 -32.34
CA TYR A 923 -38.73 6.28 -31.29
C TYR A 923 -39.57 7.29 -30.50
N ILE A 924 -38.95 8.39 -30.03
CA ILE A 924 -39.64 9.44 -29.27
C ILE A 924 -40.71 10.14 -30.12
N ALA A 925 -40.42 10.41 -31.40
CA ALA A 925 -41.32 11.18 -32.25
C ALA A 925 -42.47 10.37 -32.85
N LYS A 926 -42.24 9.08 -33.18
CA LYS A 926 -43.16 8.28 -34.02
C LYS A 926 -43.51 6.91 -33.44
N GLY A 927 -42.89 6.50 -32.33
CA GLY A 927 -43.02 5.14 -31.79
C GLY A 927 -42.55 4.06 -32.77
N SER A 928 -41.66 4.41 -33.69
CA SER A 928 -41.25 3.55 -34.80
C SER A 928 -40.05 2.67 -34.42
N VAL A 929 -40.05 1.45 -34.96
CA VAL A 929 -38.99 0.43 -34.84
C VAL A 929 -37.66 0.98 -35.34
N ALA A 930 -36.66 1.03 -34.46
CA ALA A 930 -35.28 1.29 -34.84
C ALA A 930 -34.36 0.25 -34.18
N LEU A 931 -33.49 -0.35 -34.98
CA LEU A 931 -32.59 -1.40 -34.52
C LEU A 931 -31.17 -0.83 -34.43
N SER A 932 -30.72 -0.56 -33.22
CA SER A 932 -29.33 -0.32 -32.87
C SER A 932 -28.77 -1.58 -32.23
N LEU A 933 -27.65 -2.07 -32.76
CA LEU A 933 -26.96 -3.23 -32.18
C LEU A 933 -26.38 -2.88 -30.80
N PRO A 934 -26.42 -3.81 -29.82
CA PRO A 934 -25.71 -3.67 -28.55
C PRO A 934 -24.20 -3.46 -28.77
N GLN A 935 -23.55 -2.75 -27.85
CA GLN A 935 -22.13 -2.42 -27.99
C GLN A 935 -21.26 -3.63 -27.58
N VAL A 936 -20.16 -3.86 -28.29
CA VAL A 936 -19.22 -4.96 -28.03
C VAL A 936 -17.83 -4.43 -27.69
N ILE A 937 -17.04 -5.24 -27.01
CA ILE A 937 -15.63 -4.99 -26.71
C ILE A 937 -14.79 -5.87 -27.63
N LEU A 938 -13.93 -5.26 -28.46
CA LEU A 938 -13.09 -5.97 -29.42
C LEU A 938 -11.80 -6.54 -28.80
N THR A 939 -11.38 -6.02 -27.65
CA THR A 939 -10.10 -6.37 -27.02
C THR A 939 -10.28 -6.78 -25.58
N GLU A 940 -9.54 -7.81 -25.17
CA GLU A 940 -9.34 -8.12 -23.76
C GLU A 940 -8.14 -7.30 -23.26
N ASP A 941 -8.30 -6.56 -22.16
CA ASP A 941 -7.16 -5.91 -21.50
C ASP A 941 -6.39 -6.98 -20.73
N ILE A 942 -5.56 -7.72 -21.45
CA ILE A 942 -4.79 -8.85 -20.91
C ILE A 942 -3.89 -8.37 -19.76
N ILE A 943 -3.43 -7.12 -19.77
CA ILE A 943 -2.64 -6.57 -18.66
C ILE A 943 -3.50 -6.48 -17.40
N LYS A 944 -4.73 -5.97 -17.46
CA LYS A 944 -5.64 -6.00 -16.30
C LYS A 944 -5.96 -7.42 -15.86
N VAL A 945 -6.24 -8.32 -16.79
CA VAL A 945 -6.52 -9.73 -16.47
C VAL A 945 -5.30 -10.39 -15.80
N VAL A 946 -4.09 -10.15 -16.30
CA VAL A 946 -2.83 -10.69 -15.76
C VAL A 946 -2.46 -10.04 -14.44
N SER A 947 -2.53 -8.71 -14.31
CA SER A 947 -2.26 -8.02 -13.05
C SER A 947 -3.24 -8.45 -11.95
N SER A 948 -4.53 -8.54 -12.27
CA SER A 948 -5.52 -9.09 -11.35
C SER A 948 -5.31 -10.58 -11.07
N ALA A 949 -4.90 -11.38 -12.07
CA ALA A 949 -4.57 -12.79 -11.86
C ALA A 949 -3.31 -12.99 -11.01
N ILE A 950 -2.30 -12.12 -11.14
CA ILE A 950 -1.08 -12.12 -10.32
C ILE A 950 -1.43 -11.72 -8.89
N LEU A 951 -2.24 -10.66 -8.70
CA LEU A 951 -2.71 -10.26 -7.38
C LEU A 951 -3.53 -11.38 -6.73
N LYS A 952 -4.48 -11.98 -7.47
CA LYS A 952 -5.26 -13.12 -6.99
C LYS A 952 -4.37 -14.34 -6.71
N PHE A 953 -3.41 -14.64 -7.57
CA PHE A 953 -2.44 -15.71 -7.35
C PHE A 953 -1.64 -15.45 -6.08
N LYS A 954 -1.22 -14.22 -5.81
CA LYS A 954 -0.57 -13.80 -4.56
C LYS A 954 -1.50 -13.92 -3.35
N ASP A 955 -2.80 -13.73 -3.53
CA ASP A 955 -3.83 -13.85 -2.50
C ASP A 955 -4.42 -15.27 -2.35
N MET A 956 -4.07 -16.22 -3.22
CA MET A 956 -4.52 -17.61 -3.09
C MET A 956 -3.92 -18.29 -1.86
N ASN A 957 -4.62 -19.29 -1.33
CA ASN A 957 -4.03 -20.11 -0.28
C ASN A 957 -2.77 -20.86 -0.80
N PRO A 958 -1.83 -21.21 0.08
CA PRO A 958 -0.56 -21.82 -0.28
C PRO A 958 -0.69 -23.15 -1.05
N ASP A 959 -1.67 -23.99 -0.71
CA ASP A 959 -1.91 -25.25 -1.40
C ASP A 959 -2.31 -25.03 -2.86
N ASN A 960 -3.29 -24.17 -3.12
CA ASN A 960 -3.75 -23.84 -4.47
C ASN A 960 -2.62 -23.21 -5.30
N LYS A 961 -1.79 -22.35 -4.71
CA LYS A 961 -0.59 -21.79 -5.37
C LYS A 961 0.34 -22.91 -5.82
N ALA A 962 0.63 -23.86 -4.94
CA ALA A 962 1.51 -24.96 -5.25
C ALA A 962 0.93 -25.87 -6.34
N GLU A 963 -0.36 -26.19 -6.27
CA GLU A 963 -1.05 -26.98 -7.30
C GLU A 963 -0.97 -26.33 -8.67
N ILE A 964 -1.06 -25.00 -8.75
CA ILE A 964 -0.91 -24.23 -10.00
C ILE A 964 0.54 -24.31 -10.50
N LEU A 965 1.52 -24.08 -9.63
CA LEU A 965 2.95 -24.05 -10.02
C LEU A 965 3.47 -25.41 -10.50
N LYS A 966 3.00 -26.50 -9.89
CA LYS A 966 3.44 -27.87 -10.21
C LYS A 966 2.46 -28.64 -11.08
N GLN A 967 1.28 -28.08 -11.34
CA GLN A 967 0.17 -28.75 -12.04
C GLN A 967 -0.16 -30.13 -11.44
N LYS A 968 -0.08 -30.22 -10.12
CA LYS A 968 -0.15 -31.48 -9.37
C LYS A 968 -0.80 -31.23 -8.02
N LYS A 969 -1.82 -32.03 -7.66
CA LYS A 969 -2.50 -31.93 -6.37
C LYS A 969 -1.56 -32.19 -5.20
N ASN A 970 -1.81 -31.52 -4.06
CA ASN A 970 -1.02 -31.68 -2.83
C ASN A 970 0.50 -31.46 -3.02
N SER A 971 0.88 -30.51 -3.87
CA SER A 971 2.29 -30.24 -4.22
C SER A 971 2.97 -29.17 -3.36
N PHE A 972 2.30 -28.72 -2.29
CA PHE A 972 2.81 -27.69 -1.37
C PHE A 972 4.21 -27.99 -0.83
N ALA A 973 4.41 -29.20 -0.28
CA ALA A 973 5.72 -29.63 0.23
C ALA A 973 6.81 -29.61 -0.84
N GLU A 974 6.49 -30.05 -2.06
CA GLU A 974 7.43 -30.11 -3.18
C GLU A 974 7.90 -28.70 -3.59
N VAL A 975 6.97 -27.74 -3.69
CA VAL A 975 7.27 -26.34 -4.00
C VAL A 975 8.13 -25.72 -2.90
N LEU A 976 7.75 -25.92 -1.65
CA LEU A 976 8.46 -25.35 -0.51
C LEU A 976 9.90 -25.89 -0.42
N VAL A 977 10.07 -27.21 -0.57
CA VAL A 977 11.39 -27.87 -0.62
C VAL A 977 12.25 -27.30 -1.74
N ASP A 978 11.70 -27.11 -2.94
CA ASP A 978 12.44 -26.56 -4.07
C ASP A 978 12.96 -25.14 -3.80
N HIS A 979 12.12 -24.26 -3.24
CA HIS A 979 12.49 -22.88 -2.96
C HIS A 979 13.51 -22.75 -1.82
N VAL A 980 13.31 -23.49 -0.71
CA VAL A 980 14.25 -23.52 0.42
C VAL A 980 15.60 -24.07 -0.04
N ARG A 981 15.60 -25.20 -0.77
CA ARG A 981 16.81 -25.83 -1.29
C ARG A 981 17.55 -24.94 -2.31
N ALA A 982 16.83 -24.16 -3.12
CA ALA A 982 17.42 -23.19 -4.05
C ALA A 982 18.01 -21.96 -3.32
N ALA A 983 17.36 -21.47 -2.26
CA ALA A 983 17.93 -20.45 -1.36
C ALA A 983 19.22 -20.98 -0.73
N SER A 984 19.25 -22.23 -0.28
CA SER A 984 20.43 -22.83 0.36
C SER A 984 21.58 -22.97 -0.63
N GLY A 985 21.29 -23.31 -1.89
CA GLY A 985 22.29 -23.30 -2.97
C GLY A 985 22.87 -21.91 -3.24
N SER A 986 22.04 -20.85 -3.12
CA SER A 986 22.47 -19.45 -3.29
C SER A 986 23.43 -19.03 -2.16
N LEU A 987 23.15 -19.46 -0.92
CA LEU A 987 24.05 -19.25 0.21
C LEU A 987 25.40 -19.96 0.03
N ILE A 988 25.41 -21.24 -0.39
CA ILE A 988 26.63 -22.01 -0.66
C ILE A 988 27.49 -21.33 -1.74
N ALA A 989 26.86 -20.73 -2.76
CA ALA A 989 27.56 -20.09 -3.87
C ALA A 989 28.38 -18.85 -3.43
N LEU A 990 28.00 -18.19 -2.34
CA LEU A 990 28.69 -17.00 -1.82
C LEU A 990 29.87 -17.33 -0.90
N VAL A 991 29.95 -18.55 -0.37
CA VAL A 991 31.02 -19.00 0.54
C VAL A 991 32.44 -18.61 0.07
N PRO A 992 32.83 -18.72 -1.21
CA PRO A 992 34.16 -18.29 -1.66
C PRO A 992 34.47 -16.80 -1.48
N THR A 993 33.44 -15.95 -1.44
CA THR A 993 33.55 -14.49 -1.31
C THR A 993 33.49 -14.00 0.15
N MET A 994 32.97 -14.83 1.05
CA MET A 994 32.86 -14.57 2.49
C MET A 994 34.21 -14.76 3.21
N LYS A 995 35.18 -13.88 2.95
CA LYS A 995 36.57 -14.02 3.46
C LYS A 995 36.76 -13.87 4.98
N GLN A 996 35.73 -13.50 5.75
CA GLN A 996 35.86 -13.10 7.16
C GLN A 996 34.83 -13.71 8.14
N ILE A 997 33.96 -14.64 7.72
CA ILE A 997 33.05 -15.31 8.66
C ILE A 997 33.88 -16.30 9.49
N THR A 998 34.29 -15.90 10.69
CA THR A 998 34.89 -16.79 11.69
C THR A 998 33.83 -17.78 12.17
N VAL A 999 34.20 -19.06 12.21
CA VAL A 999 33.32 -20.19 12.56
C VAL A 999 32.76 -20.11 13.99
N ASP A 1000 33.31 -19.22 14.82
CA ASP A 1000 33.03 -19.16 16.27
C ASP A 1000 31.96 -18.15 16.72
N GLY A 1001 31.09 -17.61 15.85
CA GLY A 1001 29.95 -16.87 16.43
C GLY A 1001 29.01 -16.05 15.54
N CYS A 1002 28.26 -16.66 14.64
CA CYS A 1002 26.88 -16.23 14.37
C CYS A 1002 26.18 -17.20 13.42
N GLU A 1003 25.58 -18.25 13.97
CA GLU A 1003 24.54 -19.03 13.28
C GLU A 1003 23.43 -18.10 12.77
N ASP A 1004 23.08 -17.10 13.60
CA ASP A 1004 22.17 -16.00 13.30
C ASP A 1004 22.55 -15.22 12.03
N ASP A 1005 23.81 -14.83 11.82
CA ASP A 1005 24.20 -14.10 10.60
C ASP A 1005 23.99 -14.94 9.32
N LEU A 1006 24.23 -16.26 9.41
CA LEU A 1006 23.99 -17.17 8.29
C LEU A 1006 22.49 -17.37 8.04
N SER A 1007 21.70 -17.47 9.12
CA SER A 1007 20.24 -17.55 9.07
C SER A 1007 19.61 -16.24 8.55
N ALA A 1008 20.14 -15.08 8.93
CA ALA A 1008 19.75 -13.76 8.42
C ALA A 1008 20.05 -13.62 6.92
N LEU A 1009 21.23 -14.06 6.48
CA LEU A 1009 21.57 -14.04 5.06
C LEU A 1009 20.74 -15.05 4.26
N PHE A 1010 20.49 -16.23 4.84
CA PHE A 1010 19.62 -17.24 4.26
C PHE A 1010 18.18 -16.72 4.10
N ARG A 1011 17.68 -15.97 5.11
CA ARG A 1011 16.40 -15.26 5.07
C ARG A 1011 16.31 -14.35 3.87
N HIS A 1012 17.33 -13.53 3.59
CA HIS A 1012 17.30 -12.63 2.42
C HIS A 1012 17.14 -13.38 1.09
N PHE A 1013 17.86 -14.50 0.89
CA PHE A 1013 17.69 -15.31 -0.31
C PHE A 1013 16.33 -15.99 -0.38
N LEU A 1014 15.81 -16.41 0.76
CA LEU A 1014 14.52 -17.07 0.84
C LEU A 1014 13.37 -16.07 0.62
N SER A 1015 13.39 -14.91 1.27
CA SER A 1015 12.40 -13.82 1.10
C SER A 1015 12.30 -13.39 -0.35
N GLY A 1016 13.43 -13.10 -1.02
CA GLY A 1016 13.40 -12.71 -2.44
C GLY A 1016 12.86 -13.80 -3.36
N ARG A 1017 12.98 -15.08 -2.98
CA ARG A 1017 12.42 -16.20 -3.75
C ARG A 1017 10.93 -16.44 -3.46
N LEU A 1018 10.43 -16.00 -2.32
CA LEU A 1018 9.05 -16.25 -1.88
C LEU A 1018 8.14 -15.01 -2.03
N GLU A 1019 8.70 -13.83 -2.29
CA GLU A 1019 7.98 -12.57 -2.42
C GLU A 1019 6.85 -12.62 -3.47
N PHE A 1020 7.09 -13.24 -4.63
CA PHE A 1020 6.09 -13.36 -5.70
C PHE A 1020 4.91 -14.27 -5.31
N LEU A 1021 5.10 -15.16 -4.33
CA LEU A 1021 4.04 -16.00 -3.76
C LEU A 1021 3.25 -15.25 -2.67
N GLY A 1022 3.68 -14.05 -2.28
CA GLY A 1022 3.12 -13.32 -1.16
C GLY A 1022 3.42 -13.96 0.19
N TRP A 1023 4.46 -14.80 0.27
CA TRP A 1023 4.89 -15.41 1.53
C TRP A 1023 6.00 -14.57 2.14
N THR A 1024 5.96 -14.44 3.46
CA THR A 1024 6.91 -13.69 4.27
C THR A 1024 7.83 -14.64 5.01
N VAL A 1025 9.07 -14.19 5.26
CA VAL A 1025 10.04 -14.94 6.07
C VAL A 1025 10.47 -14.05 7.21
N THR A 1026 10.16 -14.46 8.43
CA THR A 1026 10.51 -13.77 9.68
C THR A 1026 11.62 -14.50 10.41
N GLU A 1027 12.45 -13.75 11.12
CA GLU A 1027 13.58 -14.26 11.91
C GLU A 1027 13.23 -14.26 13.40
N GLN A 1028 13.77 -15.22 14.16
CA GLN A 1028 13.65 -15.28 15.62
C GLN A 1028 12.20 -15.17 16.13
N SER A 1029 11.26 -15.78 15.40
CA SER A 1029 9.86 -15.78 15.82
C SER A 1029 9.67 -16.72 17.00
N ARG A 1030 9.07 -16.22 18.08
CA ARG A 1030 8.66 -17.09 19.20
C ARG A 1030 7.46 -17.95 18.79
N GLY A 1031 7.49 -19.23 19.13
CA GLY A 1031 6.35 -20.14 18.92
C GLY A 1031 6.69 -21.61 19.17
N GLY A 1032 5.65 -22.41 19.42
CA GLY A 1032 5.77 -23.76 19.96
C GLY A 1032 6.53 -23.80 21.30
N TYR A 1033 7.07 -24.95 21.66
CA TYR A 1033 7.61 -25.19 23.01
C TYR A 1033 9.09 -25.57 23.00
N SER A 1034 9.87 -24.92 23.86
CA SER A 1034 11.21 -25.36 24.25
C SER A 1034 11.15 -26.50 25.27
N GLY A 1035 12.29 -27.12 25.61
CA GLY A 1035 12.33 -28.21 26.60
C GLY A 1035 11.87 -27.84 28.01
N ASN A 1036 11.78 -26.54 28.32
CA ASN A 1036 11.22 -26.02 29.58
C ASN A 1036 9.77 -25.54 29.43
N LEU A 1037 9.10 -25.88 28.32
CA LEU A 1037 7.72 -25.50 27.98
C LEU A 1037 7.49 -23.97 27.85
N ASN A 1038 8.58 -23.20 27.79
CA ASN A 1038 8.59 -21.80 27.36
C ASN A 1038 8.48 -21.70 25.84
N PRO A 1039 8.03 -20.56 25.28
CA PRO A 1039 8.03 -20.33 23.84
C PRO A 1039 9.38 -20.64 23.20
N GLY A 1040 9.38 -21.51 22.20
CA GLY A 1040 10.57 -21.85 21.42
C GLY A 1040 11.07 -20.66 20.60
N GLU A 1041 12.39 -20.48 20.52
CA GLU A 1041 13.01 -19.55 19.57
C GLU A 1041 13.26 -20.31 18.27
N ARG A 1042 12.58 -19.89 17.21
CA ARG A 1042 12.62 -20.53 15.90
C ARG A 1042 13.47 -19.68 14.96
N ASP A 1043 14.46 -20.27 14.31
CA ASP A 1043 15.42 -19.50 13.50
C ASP A 1043 14.73 -18.73 12.39
N LEU A 1044 13.95 -19.42 11.53
CA LEU A 1044 13.15 -18.79 10.49
C LEU A 1044 11.75 -19.40 10.39
N THR A 1045 10.76 -18.54 10.22
CA THR A 1045 9.37 -18.93 9.96
C THR A 1045 8.93 -18.40 8.62
N ILE A 1046 8.35 -19.28 7.79
CA ILE A 1046 7.70 -18.93 6.54
C ILE A 1046 6.21 -18.79 6.82
N SER A 1047 5.62 -17.66 6.48
CA SER A 1047 4.20 -17.36 6.72
C SER A 1047 3.51 -16.77 5.50
N TRP A 1048 2.19 -16.85 5.48
CA TRP A 1048 1.32 -16.14 4.54
C TRP A 1048 0.22 -15.44 5.34
N GLY A 1049 0.28 -14.10 5.41
CA GLY A 1049 -0.53 -13.34 6.36
C GLY A 1049 -0.22 -13.76 7.80
N ASN A 1050 -1.24 -14.18 8.53
CA ASN A 1050 -1.12 -14.69 9.91
C ASN A 1050 -0.99 -16.22 9.98
N THR A 1051 -0.92 -16.91 8.84
CA THR A 1051 -0.82 -18.38 8.80
C THR A 1051 0.64 -18.81 8.66
N GLU A 1052 1.09 -19.66 9.57
CA GLU A 1052 2.40 -20.29 9.49
C GLU A 1052 2.40 -21.44 8.48
N LEU A 1053 3.39 -21.45 7.60
CA LEU A 1053 3.53 -22.41 6.52
C LEU A 1053 4.61 -23.46 6.82
N SER A 1054 5.69 -23.03 7.45
CA SER A 1054 6.82 -23.88 7.80
C SER A 1054 7.79 -23.17 8.74
N VAL A 1055 8.51 -23.98 9.52
CA VAL A 1055 9.62 -23.55 10.37
C VAL A 1055 10.91 -24.18 9.89
N ILE A 1056 11.98 -23.40 9.95
CA ILE A 1056 13.34 -23.81 9.64
C ILE A 1056 14.15 -23.67 10.92
N GLU A 1057 14.81 -24.76 11.30
CA GLU A 1057 15.86 -24.79 12.32
C GLU A 1057 17.19 -25.03 11.62
N ALA A 1058 18.17 -24.18 11.92
CA ALA A 1058 19.51 -24.27 11.42
C ALA A 1058 20.47 -24.70 12.54
N VAL A 1059 21.62 -25.26 12.17
CA VAL A 1059 22.66 -25.65 13.14
C VAL A 1059 24.03 -25.69 12.49
N ILE A 1060 25.03 -25.11 13.15
CA ILE A 1060 26.44 -25.21 12.73
C ILE A 1060 27.03 -26.56 13.15
N CYS A 1061 27.60 -27.27 12.17
CA CYS A 1061 28.41 -28.46 12.41
C CYS A 1061 29.88 -28.19 12.10
N SER A 1062 30.64 -27.81 13.13
CA SER A 1062 32.06 -27.46 13.03
C SER A 1062 33.00 -28.49 13.68
N LYS A 1063 32.47 -29.40 14.51
CA LYS A 1063 33.24 -30.44 15.22
C LYS A 1063 32.96 -31.84 14.66
N PRO A 1064 33.91 -32.79 14.74
CA PRO A 1064 33.68 -34.17 14.29
C PRO A 1064 32.57 -34.87 15.08
N LEU A 1065 31.79 -35.73 14.43
CA LEU A 1065 30.73 -36.55 15.05
C LEU A 1065 31.23 -37.58 16.07
N THR A 1066 32.54 -37.72 16.26
CA THR A 1066 33.10 -38.49 17.38
C THR A 1066 32.90 -37.80 18.72
N GLN A 1067 32.55 -36.51 18.74
CA GLN A 1067 32.24 -35.78 19.95
C GLN A 1067 30.73 -35.86 20.24
N ASP A 1068 30.39 -36.29 21.46
CA ASP A 1068 28.99 -36.48 21.86
C ASP A 1068 28.21 -35.16 21.91
N THR A 1069 28.87 -34.03 22.16
CA THR A 1069 28.25 -32.70 22.16
C THR A 1069 27.69 -32.31 20.78
N GLN A 1070 28.45 -32.49 19.71
CA GLN A 1070 27.97 -32.16 18.35
C GLN A 1070 26.82 -33.08 17.91
N LYS A 1071 26.84 -34.35 18.33
CA LYS A 1071 25.74 -35.29 18.09
C LYS A 1071 24.48 -34.86 18.85
N ALA A 1072 24.64 -34.45 20.11
CA ALA A 1072 23.55 -33.93 20.93
C ALA A 1072 22.94 -32.65 20.33
N ASP A 1073 23.77 -31.73 19.82
CA ASP A 1073 23.29 -30.49 19.19
C ASP A 1073 22.47 -30.78 17.93
N LEU A 1074 22.98 -31.62 17.01
CA LEU A 1074 22.26 -32.02 15.80
C LEU A 1074 20.94 -32.72 16.11
N LEU A 1075 20.94 -33.60 17.11
CA LEU A 1075 19.75 -34.33 17.56
C LEU A 1075 18.73 -33.38 18.21
N SER A 1076 19.18 -32.47 19.06
CA SER A 1076 18.31 -31.51 19.75
C SER A 1076 17.60 -30.57 18.78
N HIS A 1077 18.31 -30.01 17.79
CA HIS A 1077 17.71 -29.15 16.76
C HIS A 1077 16.68 -29.90 15.90
N PHE A 1078 16.88 -31.20 15.65
CA PHE A 1078 15.85 -32.03 15.01
C PHE A 1078 14.62 -32.21 15.91
N GLN A 1079 14.80 -32.60 17.17
CA GLN A 1079 13.68 -32.91 18.06
C GLN A 1079 12.84 -31.67 18.38
N LYS A 1080 13.46 -30.49 18.49
CA LYS A 1080 12.79 -29.20 18.68
C LYS A 1080 11.81 -28.85 17.57
N LEU A 1081 12.13 -29.14 16.30
CA LEU A 1081 11.29 -28.78 15.15
C LEU A 1081 9.86 -29.31 15.26
N LEU A 1082 9.68 -30.55 15.75
CA LEU A 1082 8.37 -31.18 15.91
C LEU A 1082 7.58 -30.60 17.10
N GLY A 1083 8.24 -29.88 18.02
CA GLY A 1083 7.62 -29.11 19.10
C GLY A 1083 7.40 -27.62 18.80
N TYR A 1084 7.94 -27.11 17.69
CA TYR A 1084 7.93 -25.67 17.35
C TYR A 1084 6.76 -25.24 16.46
N THR A 1085 6.07 -26.18 15.81
CA THR A 1085 4.99 -25.84 14.87
C THR A 1085 4.03 -27.00 14.62
N HIS A 1086 2.80 -26.65 14.21
CA HIS A 1086 1.83 -27.57 13.61
C HIS A 1086 1.91 -27.59 12.08
N SER A 1087 2.94 -26.96 11.49
CA SER A 1087 3.14 -26.98 10.03
C SER A 1087 3.47 -28.38 9.54
N ARG A 1088 2.85 -28.79 8.43
CA ARG A 1088 3.07 -30.13 7.84
C ARG A 1088 4.48 -30.35 7.30
N VAL A 1089 5.24 -29.29 7.04
CA VAL A 1089 6.59 -29.35 6.47
C VAL A 1089 7.52 -28.48 7.31
N MET A 1090 8.63 -29.05 7.75
CA MET A 1090 9.66 -28.39 8.54
C MET A 1090 11.03 -28.62 7.91
N PHE A 1091 12.00 -27.74 8.17
CA PHE A 1091 13.35 -27.87 7.63
C PHE A 1091 14.40 -27.90 8.73
N HIS A 1092 15.32 -28.86 8.64
CA HIS A 1092 16.55 -28.91 9.43
C HIS A 1092 17.73 -28.61 8.52
N ILE A 1093 18.41 -27.48 8.74
CA ILE A 1093 19.52 -27.01 7.92
C ILE A 1093 20.82 -27.14 8.67
N THR A 1094 21.71 -28.00 8.20
CA THR A 1094 23.04 -28.15 8.79
C THR A 1094 24.09 -27.37 8.00
N TYR A 1095 24.70 -26.35 8.61
CA TYR A 1095 25.86 -25.63 8.07
C TYR A 1095 27.15 -26.44 8.36
N ALA A 1096 27.57 -27.27 7.40
CA ALA A 1096 28.67 -28.22 7.59
C ALA A 1096 30.04 -27.61 7.24
N TYR A 1097 30.90 -27.44 8.25
CA TYR A 1097 32.30 -27.03 8.11
C TYR A 1097 33.31 -28.17 8.18
N ILE A 1098 32.88 -29.39 8.54
CA ILE A 1098 33.74 -30.59 8.59
C ILE A 1098 33.84 -31.30 7.23
N GLU A 1099 34.77 -32.24 7.06
CA GLU A 1099 34.94 -32.96 5.78
C GLU A 1099 33.90 -34.07 5.56
N ASP A 1100 33.47 -34.75 6.62
CA ASP A 1100 32.61 -35.93 6.56
C ASP A 1100 31.11 -35.58 6.57
N LYS A 1101 30.58 -35.15 5.41
CA LYS A 1101 29.15 -34.81 5.25
C LYS A 1101 28.27 -36.05 5.14
N THR A 1102 28.83 -37.15 4.62
CA THR A 1102 28.14 -38.42 4.52
C THR A 1102 27.87 -38.99 5.91
N GLY A 1103 28.84 -38.86 6.84
CA GLY A 1103 28.63 -39.19 8.25
C GLY A 1103 27.52 -38.37 8.92
N ILE A 1104 27.41 -37.06 8.62
CA ILE A 1104 26.30 -36.22 9.11
C ILE A 1104 24.96 -36.72 8.58
N LEU A 1105 24.89 -37.01 7.27
CA LEU A 1105 23.67 -37.48 6.64
C LEU A 1105 23.20 -38.82 7.23
N GLU A 1106 24.10 -39.81 7.36
CA GLU A 1106 23.78 -41.12 7.94
C GLU A 1106 23.43 -41.05 9.43
N PHE A 1107 24.09 -40.16 10.19
CA PHE A 1107 23.73 -39.89 11.58
C PHE A 1107 22.31 -39.34 11.68
N LEU A 1108 21.98 -38.27 10.93
CA LEU A 1108 20.66 -37.66 10.96
C LEU A 1108 19.57 -38.62 10.45
N LYS A 1109 19.84 -39.48 9.46
CA LYS A 1109 18.91 -40.52 9.01
C LYS A 1109 18.59 -41.51 10.13
N THR A 1110 19.62 -41.97 10.83
CA THR A 1110 19.46 -42.88 11.99
C THR A 1110 18.70 -42.19 13.12
N SER A 1111 19.08 -40.96 13.46
CA SER A 1111 18.41 -40.15 14.49
C SER A 1111 16.94 -39.88 14.17
N ALA A 1112 16.62 -39.52 12.92
CA ALA A 1112 15.26 -39.29 12.45
C ALA A 1112 14.36 -40.53 12.62
N LYS A 1113 14.93 -41.74 12.51
CA LYS A 1113 14.21 -43.01 12.65
C LYS A 1113 14.09 -43.48 14.10
N GLU A 1114 15.17 -43.36 14.88
CA GLU A 1114 15.29 -43.99 16.21
C GLU A 1114 14.96 -43.05 17.37
N HIS A 1115 15.00 -41.74 17.16
CA HIS A 1115 14.90 -40.74 18.22
C HIS A 1115 13.82 -39.68 17.94
N SER A 1116 12.74 -40.07 17.24
CA SER A 1116 11.58 -39.22 17.04
C SER A 1116 10.90 -38.92 18.39
N PRO A 1117 10.45 -37.67 18.64
CA PRO A 1117 9.70 -37.32 19.85
C PRO A 1117 8.41 -38.13 20.01
N ASP A 1118 7.96 -38.29 21.26
CA ASP A 1118 6.72 -38.98 21.59
C ASP A 1118 5.52 -38.33 20.89
N GLY A 1119 4.59 -39.14 20.38
CA GLY A 1119 3.45 -38.68 19.58
C GLY A 1119 3.73 -38.58 18.07
N PHE A 1120 4.98 -38.69 17.61
CA PHE A 1120 5.35 -38.64 16.20
C PHE A 1120 5.91 -39.98 15.72
N ASN A 1121 5.07 -40.82 15.13
CA ASN A 1121 5.47 -42.15 14.66
C ASN A 1121 6.16 -42.08 13.30
N PHE A 1122 7.44 -42.45 13.22
CA PHE A 1122 8.19 -42.49 11.97
C PHE A 1122 7.52 -43.41 10.93
N MET A 1123 7.31 -42.90 9.72
CA MET A 1123 6.66 -43.62 8.61
C MET A 1123 7.64 -44.06 7.52
N GLY A 1124 8.62 -43.22 7.20
CA GLY A 1124 9.51 -43.48 6.08
C GLY A 1124 10.45 -42.33 5.77
N LEU A 1125 11.43 -42.62 4.90
CA LEU A 1125 12.47 -41.69 4.50
C LEU A 1125 12.65 -41.71 2.98
N GLU A 1126 12.78 -40.53 2.39
CA GLU A 1126 13.05 -40.31 0.97
C GLU A 1126 14.34 -39.50 0.78
N ASP A 1127 15.30 -40.03 0.01
CA ASP A 1127 16.56 -39.34 -0.26
C ASP A 1127 16.37 -38.21 -1.29
N ILE A 1128 16.98 -37.06 -1.04
CA ILE A 1128 17.09 -35.97 -2.00
C ILE A 1128 18.45 -36.09 -2.71
N PRO A 1129 18.51 -36.58 -3.96
CA PRO A 1129 19.76 -36.83 -4.64
C PRO A 1129 20.49 -35.52 -5.00
N HIS A 1130 21.82 -35.56 -4.98
CA HIS A 1130 22.68 -34.47 -5.44
C HIS A 1130 22.77 -34.47 -6.98
N THR A 1131 21.73 -33.94 -7.63
CA THR A 1131 21.60 -33.91 -9.10
C THR A 1131 22.08 -32.60 -9.74
N ASP A 1132 22.29 -31.56 -8.95
CA ASP A 1132 22.74 -30.24 -9.38
C ASP A 1132 23.54 -29.55 -8.26
N SER A 1133 23.78 -28.24 -8.39
CA SER A 1133 24.56 -27.46 -7.42
C SER A 1133 23.86 -27.22 -6.07
N ARG A 1134 22.60 -27.64 -5.90
CA ARG A 1134 21.84 -27.50 -4.65
C ARG A 1134 22.26 -28.54 -3.61
N PRO A 1135 22.10 -28.26 -2.30
CA PRO A 1135 22.53 -29.19 -1.26
C PRO A 1135 21.80 -30.55 -1.33
N PRO A 1136 22.48 -31.65 -0.99
CA PRO A 1136 21.85 -32.95 -0.75
C PRO A 1136 21.10 -32.97 0.58
N GLY A 1137 20.23 -33.96 0.74
CA GLY A 1137 19.40 -34.09 1.93
C GLY A 1137 18.51 -35.33 1.91
N PHE A 1138 17.54 -35.36 2.80
CA PHE A 1138 16.47 -36.36 2.80
C PHE A 1138 15.20 -35.80 3.47
N ILE A 1139 14.06 -36.43 3.22
CA ILE A 1139 12.77 -36.11 3.83
C ILE A 1139 12.39 -37.28 4.74
N ALA A 1140 12.14 -37.01 6.02
CA ALA A 1140 11.57 -37.99 6.95
C ALA A 1140 10.10 -37.66 7.19
N SER A 1141 9.23 -38.67 7.12
CA SER A 1141 7.79 -38.52 7.33
C SER A 1141 7.36 -39.15 8.65
N TYR A 1142 6.48 -38.46 9.39
CA TYR A 1142 5.97 -38.87 10.69
C TYR A 1142 4.44 -38.78 10.73
N ARG A 1143 3.80 -39.70 11.45
CA ARG A 1143 2.36 -39.66 11.73
C ARG A 1143 2.12 -39.12 13.13
N GLY A 1144 1.45 -37.98 13.23
CA GLY A 1144 0.88 -37.47 14.48
C GLY A 1144 -0.60 -37.86 14.62
N ASP A 1145 -1.30 -37.23 15.56
CA ASP A 1145 -2.68 -37.60 15.94
C ASP A 1145 -3.71 -37.37 14.83
N PHE A 1146 -3.56 -36.31 14.03
CA PHE A 1146 -4.53 -35.93 12.99
C PHE A 1146 -3.94 -35.76 11.59
N GLU A 1147 -2.62 -35.74 11.43
CA GLU A 1147 -1.97 -35.47 10.14
C GLU A 1147 -0.57 -36.09 9.99
N ILE A 1148 -0.01 -35.96 8.78
CA ILE A 1148 1.34 -36.42 8.44
C ILE A 1148 2.27 -35.20 8.37
N PHE A 1149 3.38 -35.29 9.09
CA PHE A 1149 4.43 -34.27 9.14
C PHE A 1149 5.64 -34.72 8.35
N GLN A 1150 6.34 -33.78 7.72
CA GLN A 1150 7.57 -34.00 6.97
C GLN A 1150 8.68 -33.10 7.49
N VAL A 1151 9.80 -33.69 7.89
CA VAL A 1151 11.02 -32.97 8.25
C VAL A 1151 12.04 -33.15 7.13
N VAL A 1152 12.48 -32.05 6.55
CA VAL A 1152 13.39 -32.01 5.41
C VAL A 1152 14.78 -31.62 5.90
N PHE A 1153 15.73 -32.53 5.81
CA PHE A 1153 17.11 -32.32 6.25
C PHE A 1153 17.97 -31.90 5.06
N LEU A 1154 18.64 -30.75 5.15
CA LEU A 1154 19.54 -30.23 4.11
C LEU A 1154 20.94 -29.99 4.68
N ILE A 1155 21.97 -30.50 3.99
CA ILE A 1155 23.37 -30.36 4.43
C ILE A 1155 24.11 -29.39 3.51
N LEU A 1156 24.47 -28.22 4.05
CA LEU A 1156 25.13 -27.16 3.30
C LEU A 1156 26.65 -27.23 3.50
N ASN A 1157 27.40 -27.44 2.42
CA ASN A 1157 28.86 -27.56 2.46
C ASN A 1157 29.54 -26.17 2.57
N MET A 1158 29.57 -25.62 3.78
CA MET A 1158 30.20 -24.34 4.09
C MET A 1158 31.74 -24.43 4.12
N GLY A 1159 32.28 -25.62 4.41
CA GLY A 1159 33.74 -25.83 4.46
C GLY A 1159 34.45 -25.76 3.09
N GLN A 1160 33.78 -26.20 2.02
CA GLN A 1160 34.29 -26.27 0.63
C GLN A 1160 35.74 -26.80 0.50
N GLN A 1161 36.12 -27.79 1.31
CA GLN A 1161 37.51 -28.22 1.45
C GLN A 1161 38.05 -28.85 0.17
N ARG A 1162 37.22 -29.55 -0.61
CA ARG A 1162 37.61 -30.13 -1.90
C ARG A 1162 37.94 -29.03 -2.92
N GLN A 1163 37.12 -28.00 -3.03
CA GLN A 1163 37.35 -26.83 -3.90
C GLN A 1163 38.60 -26.06 -3.45
N LYS A 1164 38.77 -25.82 -2.15
CA LYS A 1164 39.98 -25.19 -1.58
C LYS A 1164 41.24 -26.00 -1.87
N ARG A 1165 41.20 -27.33 -1.75
CA ARG A 1165 42.32 -28.22 -2.12
C ARG A 1165 42.63 -28.15 -3.62
N ALA A 1166 41.61 -28.21 -4.48
CA ALA A 1166 41.79 -28.07 -5.93
C ALA A 1166 42.41 -26.72 -6.33
N ALA A 1167 41.96 -25.62 -5.72
CA ALA A 1167 42.53 -24.28 -5.92
C ALA A 1167 43.99 -24.20 -5.46
N LYS A 1168 44.34 -24.79 -4.30
CA LYS A 1168 45.73 -24.89 -3.83
C LYS A 1168 46.61 -25.69 -4.80
N THR A 1169 46.11 -26.82 -5.32
CA THR A 1169 46.81 -27.63 -6.33
C THR A 1169 47.02 -26.86 -7.63
N ALA A 1170 46.01 -26.11 -8.10
CA ALA A 1170 46.13 -25.25 -9.28
C ALA A 1170 47.16 -24.13 -9.08
N ALA A 1171 47.15 -23.47 -7.91
CA ALA A 1171 48.12 -22.43 -7.56
C ALA A 1171 49.56 -22.97 -7.48
N ALA A 1172 49.77 -24.15 -6.89
CA ALA A 1172 51.06 -24.83 -6.85
C ALA A 1172 51.58 -25.19 -8.25
N THR A 1173 50.67 -25.59 -9.15
CA THR A 1173 51.00 -25.88 -10.57
C THR A 1173 51.40 -24.60 -11.31
N LYS A 1174 50.75 -23.46 -11.05
CA LYS A 1174 51.10 -22.16 -11.63
C LYS A 1174 52.45 -21.64 -11.11
N ARG A 1175 52.75 -21.81 -9.82
CA ARG A 1175 54.07 -21.48 -9.23
C ARG A 1175 55.22 -22.30 -9.83
N ARG A 1176 54.99 -23.58 -10.16
CA ARG A 1176 56.00 -24.42 -10.86
C ARG A 1176 56.28 -23.98 -12.31
N LYS A 1177 55.37 -23.24 -12.96
CA LYS A 1177 55.52 -22.75 -14.34
C LYS A 1177 56.11 -21.32 -14.45
N ALA A 1178 56.29 -20.60 -13.34
CA ALA A 1178 56.91 -19.27 -13.35
C ALA A 1178 58.45 -19.39 -13.22
N PRO A 1179 59.26 -18.87 -14.18
CA PRO A 1179 60.71 -18.94 -14.08
C PRO A 1179 61.24 -18.10 -12.90
N LYS A 1180 62.16 -18.67 -12.12
CA LYS A 1180 62.87 -17.97 -11.03
C LYS A 1180 63.62 -16.77 -11.62
N LYS A 1181 63.29 -15.54 -11.19
CA LYS A 1181 64.18 -14.39 -11.36
C LYS A 1181 65.47 -14.68 -10.60
N ILE A 1182 66.57 -14.73 -11.34
CA ILE A 1182 67.93 -14.84 -10.82
C ILE A 1182 68.31 -13.46 -10.30
N GLU A 1183 68.53 -13.31 -9.00
CA GLU A 1183 69.30 -12.20 -8.45
C GLU A 1183 70.79 -12.47 -8.75
N ALA A 1184 71.41 -11.59 -9.53
CA ALA A 1184 72.85 -11.53 -9.68
C ALA A 1184 73.40 -10.50 -8.69
N LYS A 1185 74.56 -10.84 -8.09
CA LYS A 1185 75.33 -10.08 -7.10
C LYS A 1185 75.49 -8.60 -7.41
#